data_AF-A0A4U5NPX7-F1
#
_entry.id   AF-A0A4U5NPX7-F1
#
_cell.length_a   1.000
_cell.length_b   1.000
_cell.length_c   1.000
_cell.angle_alpha   90.00
_cell.angle_beta   90.00
_cell.angle_gamma   90.00
#
_symmetry.space_group_name_H-M   'P 1'
#
loop_
_entity.id
_entity.type
_entity.pdbx_description
1 polymer ?
#
loop_
_entity_poly.entity_id
_entity_poly.type
_entity_poly.pdbx_seq_one_letter_code
_entity_poly.pdbx_strand_id
1 'polypeptide(L)'
;MVIHMHSDLSGNFLIGSIPSSLGNLPSLYSLDLGFNELSGQLPPELGRLGYLSYLGLSSNNLGGKLPENYAKFTRLQWFSVAGNRLTGQVPRFIANWTALSYLFLSGNDFEGELPLEPLFNMSNLRYLFVSDVRSSAGFPFPKNANMTGIRYLMIRNCSISGEIPPYIGDWSRLTYLDLSFNSLTGGIPDSMKKLNLSKMFLTGNMLNGTVPSWVPDTIEDKADLSYNNFDDGPKKGEGKLNMNSIRDLKNKCRGKPKYDSLYINCGGGETVLDGKVFEADSTASNYYPAPRENWAYSCSGDFGSETYDSSDYIKNVDCAVCDSAGTLLYNSTRLCPLSLTYYGFCLFKGNYTVKLYFAETVYQSDEDYSNLGRRVFDVYIQGKRELKDFNIKEMAYGTNKTWTASFTAYVGDDHLLNIHFFWAGKGSFQVPGFSYTTAALSLNGPLVAGISVTAKFKVGGKGLSPSKIAGITAGSVFAPLLLVAFMWKMGWLWKSELDEITIEVQGKSFTLKQIIDATRKFSPKMEIGRGRFGIVYKAELPNEIKLAVKKISPHSKQQGKDELQREIFNMKSLHHENLVQLLDGYSIKDLHLLVYDYMHKGSLHHALFEPNSTTKLDWKARFGVCLGIARGLKYLHEEKRFKIVHGNIKPSNILLDNSLTAKLSDFGLATLCDEEDPFMAIKAKGSRVYMAPEYSMGKAITVKADVYSFGIVLLEIVSGKVSADYTPNQEAEFLLDKAGVLYDKGRILDLVDKKLASSYDRKQALTVLLLAMKCVKLSPTLRPKISEVVSVLEGEKRIDEISESDDTSSTNIGGLCGACSRIEGKSLSCVFVGFIKGGKIGVCVSKPAAAAAAAREEVVVRRVSPPPQSPAPAAAVATKGHSGLLSNSKSGHPVLLSSKSGQLVGDSKRMKGLFKSKPRTPVDIVRQTRDLLIYADQSSASLSDSKREEKMAELAKNIRELKSILYGNSESEPVSEACAQLTQEFFRENTLRLLIFCLSQLNLEARKDATQVVANLQRQQVNSRLIASDYLEKNTDLLDTLIAGYENTDMALHYGVMLRECIRHQTVARYVLESSNVKKFFDYIQLPYFDISADAAATFKELLTRHKSTVAEFLSKSYDWFFAEFNSKLLESTNYITRRQAVKLLGDILLDRSNAVVMTRYVSSRDNLRILMNLLRESSKSIQIEAFHVFKLFAANQNKPPDIVNILVANRSKLLRLFADFKIDKEDEQFEADKAQVVREIAALEPRE
;
A
#
# COMPACT_ATOMS: atom_id res chain seq x y z
N MET A 1 -13.25 -44.39 11.70
CA MET A 1 -13.14 -42.92 11.90
C MET A 1 -12.30 -42.39 10.75
N VAL A 2 -12.84 -41.48 9.93
CA VAL A 2 -12.06 -40.84 8.84
C VAL A 2 -11.53 -39.53 9.39
N ILE A 3 -10.21 -39.36 9.37
CA ILE A 3 -9.57 -38.09 9.73
C ILE A 3 -9.51 -37.26 8.45
N HIS A 4 -10.17 -36.11 8.44
CA HIS A 4 -10.09 -35.14 7.35
C HIS A 4 -8.92 -34.20 7.60
N MET A 5 -7.98 -34.14 6.66
CA MET A 5 -6.85 -33.22 6.72
C MET A 5 -7.23 -31.92 6.01
N HIS A 6 -7.01 -30.79 6.69
CA HIS A 6 -7.20 -29.45 6.17
C HIS A 6 -5.82 -28.77 6.15
N SER A 7 -5.48 -28.11 5.05
CA SER A 7 -4.27 -27.32 4.92
C SER A 7 -4.63 -25.97 4.31
N ASP A 8 -4.40 -24.90 5.06
CA ASP A 8 -4.48 -23.52 4.58
C ASP A 8 -3.07 -22.94 4.69
N LEU A 9 -2.52 -22.55 3.55
CA LEU A 9 -1.24 -21.87 3.39
C LEU A 9 -1.41 -20.57 2.60
N SER A 10 -2.63 -20.03 2.56
CA SER A 10 -2.94 -18.81 1.82
C SER A 10 -2.23 -17.60 2.42
N GLY A 11 -1.85 -16.62 1.57
CA GLY A 11 -1.28 -15.35 2.04
C GLY A 11 0.17 -15.39 2.57
N ASN A 12 0.97 -16.40 2.23
CA ASN A 12 2.30 -16.65 2.84
C ASN A 12 3.51 -16.30 1.96
N PHE A 13 3.34 -15.54 0.87
CA PHE A 13 4.40 -15.20 -0.11
C PHE A 13 5.16 -16.44 -0.67
N LEU A 14 4.51 -17.61 -0.74
CA LEU A 14 5.16 -18.86 -1.16
C LEU A 14 5.55 -18.80 -2.65
N ILE A 15 6.83 -19.08 -2.93
CA ILE A 15 7.42 -19.09 -4.28
C ILE A 15 7.71 -20.52 -4.77
N GLY A 16 7.97 -20.67 -6.07
CA GLY A 16 8.24 -21.97 -6.70
C GLY A 16 6.97 -22.69 -7.13
N SER A 17 7.07 -24.00 -7.42
CA SER A 17 5.95 -24.79 -7.93
C SER A 17 5.27 -25.65 -6.86
N ILE A 18 3.98 -25.93 -7.06
CA ILE A 18 3.20 -26.82 -6.19
C ILE A 18 3.84 -28.22 -6.25
N PRO A 19 4.24 -28.84 -5.11
CA PRO A 19 4.84 -30.17 -5.12
C PRO A 19 3.85 -31.27 -5.53
N SER A 20 4.22 -32.10 -6.50
CA SER A 20 3.44 -33.28 -6.90
C SER A 20 3.26 -34.31 -5.76
N SER A 21 4.14 -34.29 -4.76
CA SER A 21 4.04 -35.10 -3.55
C SER A 21 2.78 -34.85 -2.73
N LEU A 22 2.14 -33.67 -2.83
CA LEU A 22 0.84 -33.39 -2.20
C LEU A 22 -0.27 -34.35 -2.70
N GLY A 23 -0.15 -34.87 -3.92
CA GLY A 23 -1.05 -35.89 -4.48
C GLY A 23 -0.97 -37.26 -3.78
N ASN A 24 -0.05 -37.44 -2.83
CA ASN A 24 0.11 -38.66 -2.04
C ASN A 24 -0.55 -38.56 -0.63
N LEU A 25 -1.38 -37.54 -0.38
CA LEU A 25 -2.07 -37.31 0.89
C LEU A 25 -3.57 -37.69 0.79
N PRO A 26 -3.95 -38.99 0.74
CA PRO A 26 -5.31 -39.42 0.36
C PRO A 26 -6.43 -38.90 1.28
N SER A 27 -6.12 -38.49 2.51
CA SER A 27 -7.06 -37.91 3.49
C SER A 27 -7.25 -36.39 3.37
N LEU A 28 -6.58 -35.71 2.42
CA LEU A 28 -6.69 -34.27 2.22
C LEU A 28 -8.09 -33.90 1.72
N TYR A 29 -8.79 -33.10 2.53
CA TYR A 29 -10.17 -32.69 2.33
C TYR A 29 -10.29 -31.22 1.91
N SER A 30 -9.38 -30.38 2.42
CA SER A 30 -9.28 -28.96 2.06
C SER A 30 -7.82 -28.59 1.82
N LEU A 31 -7.56 -27.93 0.68
CA LEU A 31 -6.27 -27.34 0.36
C LEU A 31 -6.49 -25.91 -0.14
N ASP A 32 -5.96 -24.92 0.58
CA ASP A 32 -5.83 -23.54 0.09
C ASP A 32 -4.36 -23.12 0.00
N LEU A 33 -3.98 -22.64 -1.18
CA LEU A 33 -2.67 -22.07 -1.50
C LEU A 33 -2.81 -20.66 -2.10
N GLY A 34 -3.98 -20.03 -1.98
CA GLY A 34 -4.30 -18.75 -2.60
C GLY A 34 -3.46 -17.57 -2.11
N PHE A 35 -3.41 -16.48 -2.87
CA PHE A 35 -2.66 -15.25 -2.52
C PHE A 35 -1.19 -15.52 -2.17
N ASN A 36 -0.50 -16.25 -3.04
CA ASN A 36 0.93 -16.55 -2.97
C ASN A 36 1.61 -16.19 -4.31
N GLU A 37 2.90 -16.49 -4.46
CA GLU A 37 3.67 -16.27 -5.69
C GLU A 37 3.96 -17.59 -6.45
N LEU A 38 3.19 -18.65 -6.19
CA LEU A 38 3.41 -19.99 -6.73
C LEU A 38 3.28 -19.98 -8.26
N SER A 39 4.15 -20.73 -8.93
CA SER A 39 4.40 -20.67 -10.37
C SER A 39 4.60 -22.06 -10.99
N GLY A 40 4.72 -22.13 -12.32
CA GLY A 40 4.77 -23.40 -13.04
C GLY A 40 3.38 -24.04 -13.20
N GLN A 41 3.33 -25.35 -13.43
CA GLN A 41 2.10 -26.06 -13.80
C GLN A 41 1.39 -26.74 -12.63
N LEU A 42 0.08 -26.90 -12.77
CA LEU A 42 -0.77 -27.65 -11.84
C LEU A 42 -0.40 -29.15 -11.85
N PRO A 43 0.04 -29.77 -10.73
CA PRO A 43 0.48 -31.16 -10.73
C PRO A 43 -0.66 -32.13 -11.03
N PRO A 44 -0.56 -33.00 -12.05
CA PRO A 44 -1.59 -34.00 -12.36
C PRO A 44 -1.81 -35.02 -11.22
N GLU A 45 -0.85 -35.17 -10.30
CA GLU A 45 -0.93 -36.03 -9.12
C GLU A 45 -2.01 -35.59 -8.13
N LEU A 46 -2.36 -34.30 -8.06
CA LEU A 46 -3.45 -33.84 -7.19
C LEU A 46 -4.77 -34.53 -7.52
N GLY A 47 -4.99 -34.95 -8.77
CA GLY A 47 -6.17 -35.75 -9.19
C GLY A 47 -6.28 -37.14 -8.55
N ARG A 48 -5.36 -37.52 -7.65
CA ARG A 48 -5.47 -38.70 -6.77
C ARG A 48 -6.31 -38.42 -5.50
N LEU A 49 -6.53 -37.16 -5.14
CA LEU A 49 -7.15 -36.74 -3.88
C LEU A 49 -8.68 -36.86 -3.91
N GLY A 50 -9.20 -38.10 -3.94
CA GLY A 50 -10.64 -38.40 -4.06
C GLY A 50 -11.52 -37.95 -2.88
N TYR A 51 -10.92 -37.44 -1.79
CA TYR A 51 -11.64 -36.85 -0.65
C TYR A 51 -11.68 -35.31 -0.68
N LEU A 52 -11.01 -34.66 -1.64
CA LEU A 52 -10.89 -33.21 -1.71
C LEU A 52 -12.25 -32.56 -2.01
N SER A 53 -12.70 -31.69 -1.10
CA SER A 53 -13.95 -30.94 -1.16
C SER A 53 -13.72 -29.45 -1.46
N TYR A 54 -12.54 -28.92 -1.11
CA TYR A 54 -12.14 -27.54 -1.36
C TYR A 54 -10.73 -27.49 -1.96
N LEU A 55 -10.56 -26.76 -3.07
CA LEU A 55 -9.27 -26.47 -3.69
C LEU A 55 -9.19 -24.98 -4.07
N GLY A 56 -8.46 -24.21 -3.27
CA GLY A 56 -8.15 -22.80 -3.47
C GLY A 56 -6.72 -22.61 -3.98
N LEU A 57 -6.56 -21.99 -5.14
CA LEU A 57 -5.28 -21.76 -5.84
C LEU A 57 -5.19 -20.34 -6.42
N SER A 58 -6.18 -19.49 -6.14
CA SER A 58 -6.37 -18.18 -6.77
C SER A 58 -5.31 -17.15 -6.39
N SER A 59 -5.17 -16.08 -7.18
CA SER A 59 -4.22 -14.98 -6.95
C SER A 59 -2.75 -15.47 -6.90
N ASN A 60 -2.32 -16.35 -7.82
CA ASN A 60 -0.95 -16.90 -7.93
C ASN A 60 -0.31 -16.59 -9.31
N ASN A 61 0.78 -17.27 -9.67
CA ASN A 61 1.45 -17.20 -10.99
C ASN A 61 1.43 -18.55 -11.73
N LEU A 62 0.45 -19.41 -11.43
CA LEU A 62 0.32 -20.76 -12.00
C LEU A 62 -0.07 -20.69 -13.48
N GLY A 63 0.45 -21.58 -14.31
CA GLY A 63 0.24 -21.59 -15.76
C GLY A 63 0.11 -22.97 -16.38
N GLY A 64 -0.08 -23.01 -17.70
CA GLY A 64 -0.40 -24.24 -18.43
C GLY A 64 -1.87 -24.65 -18.27
N LYS A 65 -2.20 -25.88 -18.69
CA LYS A 65 -3.59 -26.36 -18.79
C LYS A 65 -4.10 -26.96 -17.48
N LEU A 66 -5.41 -26.91 -17.27
CA LEU A 66 -6.10 -27.70 -16.24
C LEU A 66 -5.90 -29.21 -16.52
N PRO A 67 -5.33 -30.02 -15.61
CA PRO A 67 -5.03 -31.43 -15.90
C PRO A 67 -6.30 -32.31 -15.99
N GLU A 68 -6.41 -33.12 -17.04
CA GLU A 68 -7.48 -34.13 -17.23
C GLU A 68 -7.66 -35.07 -16.02
N ASN A 69 -6.58 -35.34 -15.27
CA ASN A 69 -6.63 -36.11 -14.03
C ASN A 69 -7.62 -35.54 -12.98
N TYR A 70 -7.91 -34.24 -13.02
CA TYR A 70 -8.77 -33.57 -12.04
C TYR A 70 -10.25 -33.91 -12.24
N ALA A 71 -10.63 -34.54 -13.37
CA ALA A 71 -11.94 -35.15 -13.58
C ALA A 71 -12.37 -36.11 -12.45
N LYS A 72 -11.42 -36.61 -11.64
CA LYS A 72 -11.62 -37.54 -10.53
C LYS A 72 -12.10 -36.90 -9.22
N PHE A 73 -12.17 -35.57 -9.12
CA PHE A 73 -12.62 -34.88 -7.91
C PHE A 73 -14.15 -34.92 -7.70
N THR A 74 -14.71 -36.12 -7.55
CA THR A 74 -16.16 -36.37 -7.43
C THR A 74 -16.82 -35.77 -6.19
N ARG A 75 -16.04 -35.28 -5.22
CA ARG A 75 -16.50 -34.64 -3.98
C ARG A 75 -16.27 -33.13 -3.93
N LEU A 76 -15.70 -32.53 -4.98
CA LEU A 76 -15.32 -31.12 -4.99
C LEU A 76 -16.57 -30.23 -4.94
N GLN A 77 -16.67 -29.41 -3.90
CA GLN A 77 -17.73 -28.41 -3.74
C GLN A 77 -17.27 -27.02 -4.16
N TRP A 78 -15.96 -26.78 -4.09
CA TRP A 78 -15.32 -25.48 -4.34
C TRP A 78 -14.03 -25.63 -5.13
N PHE A 79 -13.96 -24.95 -6.28
CA PHE A 79 -12.75 -24.85 -7.10
C PHE A 79 -12.48 -23.39 -7.46
N SER A 80 -11.29 -22.90 -7.12
CA SER A 80 -10.89 -21.52 -7.35
C SER A 80 -9.45 -21.46 -7.88
N VAL A 81 -9.30 -21.03 -9.14
CA VAL A 81 -8.02 -20.79 -9.83
C VAL A 81 -7.94 -19.38 -10.44
N ALA A 82 -8.83 -18.47 -10.01
CA ALA A 82 -8.93 -17.13 -10.55
C ALA A 82 -7.64 -16.31 -10.30
N GLY A 83 -7.32 -15.34 -11.16
CA GLY A 83 -6.12 -14.53 -11.00
C GLY A 83 -4.80 -15.32 -11.14
N ASN A 84 -4.68 -16.06 -12.24
CA ASN A 84 -3.51 -16.89 -12.59
C ASN A 84 -3.17 -16.70 -14.09
N ARG A 85 -2.33 -17.57 -14.65
CA ARG A 85 -1.89 -17.58 -16.06
C ARG A 85 -2.18 -18.93 -16.73
N LEU A 86 -3.26 -19.62 -16.32
CA LEU A 86 -3.67 -20.90 -16.91
C LEU A 86 -4.13 -20.70 -18.35
N THR A 87 -3.85 -21.67 -19.23
CA THR A 87 -4.03 -21.57 -20.68
C THR A 87 -4.81 -22.72 -21.30
N GLY A 88 -5.23 -22.55 -22.56
CA GLY A 88 -6.00 -23.54 -23.31
C GLY A 88 -7.49 -23.54 -22.97
N GLN A 89 -8.22 -24.55 -23.42
CA GLN A 89 -9.67 -24.62 -23.24
C GLN A 89 -10.06 -25.05 -21.82
N VAL A 90 -11.10 -24.40 -21.28
CA VAL A 90 -11.79 -24.82 -20.05
C VAL A 90 -12.37 -26.22 -20.26
N PRO A 91 -11.88 -27.28 -19.57
CA PRO A 91 -12.21 -28.65 -19.96
C PRO A 91 -13.66 -29.05 -19.68
N ARG A 92 -14.23 -29.87 -20.56
CA ARG A 92 -15.59 -30.42 -20.41
C ARG A 92 -15.76 -31.29 -19.15
N PHE A 93 -14.67 -31.85 -18.60
CA PHE A 93 -14.74 -32.70 -17.40
C PHE A 93 -15.16 -31.95 -16.13
N ILE A 94 -15.17 -30.62 -16.10
CA ILE A 94 -15.62 -29.84 -14.94
C ILE A 94 -17.09 -30.17 -14.57
N ALA A 95 -17.92 -30.52 -15.56
CA ALA A 95 -19.29 -30.98 -15.33
C ALA A 95 -19.39 -32.35 -14.62
N ASN A 96 -18.30 -33.13 -14.56
CA ASN A 96 -18.23 -34.37 -13.79
C ASN A 96 -18.13 -34.11 -12.28
N TRP A 97 -17.80 -32.88 -11.85
CA TRP A 97 -17.81 -32.47 -10.44
C TRP A 97 -19.25 -32.19 -10.00
N THR A 98 -20.07 -33.23 -9.89
CA THR A 98 -21.52 -33.11 -9.62
C THR A 98 -21.85 -32.53 -8.24
N ALA A 99 -20.88 -32.49 -7.31
CA ALA A 99 -20.99 -31.83 -6.01
C ALA A 99 -20.67 -30.32 -6.04
N LEU A 100 -20.16 -29.79 -7.17
CA LEU A 100 -19.61 -28.44 -7.25
C LEU A 100 -20.70 -27.38 -7.07
N SER A 101 -20.52 -26.53 -6.07
CA SER A 101 -21.38 -25.36 -5.79
C SER A 101 -20.72 -24.04 -6.17
N TYR A 102 -19.38 -24.01 -6.27
CA TYR A 102 -18.59 -22.79 -6.48
C TYR A 102 -17.45 -23.01 -7.50
N LEU A 103 -17.42 -22.20 -8.55
CA LEU A 103 -16.44 -22.29 -9.65
C LEU A 103 -15.91 -20.90 -10.05
N PHE A 104 -14.63 -20.65 -9.79
CA PHE A 104 -13.95 -19.39 -10.12
C PHE A 104 -12.77 -19.62 -11.06
N LEU A 105 -12.92 -19.16 -12.30
CA LEU A 105 -11.96 -19.27 -13.41
C LEU A 105 -11.45 -17.91 -13.93
N SER A 106 -12.11 -16.81 -13.53
CA SER A 106 -11.82 -15.43 -13.95
C SER A 106 -10.35 -15.02 -13.90
N GLY A 107 -9.90 -14.25 -14.89
CA GLY A 107 -8.54 -13.70 -14.88
C GLY A 107 -7.45 -14.75 -15.07
N ASN A 108 -7.62 -15.57 -16.11
CA ASN A 108 -6.61 -16.49 -16.65
C ASN A 108 -6.39 -16.15 -18.14
N ASP A 109 -5.60 -16.94 -18.87
CA ASP A 109 -5.40 -16.82 -20.33
C ASP A 109 -6.03 -18.03 -21.04
N PHE A 110 -7.28 -18.35 -20.69
CA PHE A 110 -8.05 -19.45 -21.31
C PHE A 110 -8.51 -19.10 -22.73
N GLU A 111 -8.61 -20.11 -23.60
CA GLU A 111 -8.83 -19.96 -25.05
C GLU A 111 -9.85 -20.95 -25.60
N GLY A 112 -10.53 -20.57 -26.68
CA GLY A 112 -11.57 -21.38 -27.34
C GLY A 112 -12.96 -21.21 -26.73
N GLU A 113 -13.87 -22.13 -27.05
CA GLU A 113 -15.26 -22.09 -26.60
C GLU A 113 -15.39 -22.51 -25.14
N LEU A 114 -16.22 -21.81 -24.37
CA LEU A 114 -16.63 -22.30 -23.05
C LEU A 114 -17.59 -23.49 -23.19
N PRO A 115 -17.46 -24.54 -22.36
CA PRO A 115 -18.36 -25.69 -22.38
C PRO A 115 -19.70 -25.34 -21.69
N LEU A 116 -20.43 -24.35 -22.22
CA LEU A 116 -21.65 -23.81 -21.61
C LEU A 116 -22.75 -24.87 -21.48
N GLU A 117 -22.97 -25.71 -22.50
CA GLU A 117 -24.02 -26.74 -22.47
C GLU A 117 -23.92 -27.71 -21.27
N PRO A 118 -22.78 -28.35 -20.97
CA PRO A 118 -22.66 -29.20 -19.78
C PRO A 118 -22.56 -28.39 -18.47
N LEU A 119 -21.94 -27.19 -18.46
CA LEU A 119 -21.90 -26.34 -17.26
C LEU A 119 -23.30 -25.87 -16.86
N PHE A 120 -24.15 -25.50 -17.83
CA PHE A 120 -25.48 -24.94 -17.62
C PHE A 120 -26.56 -26.00 -17.28
N ASN A 121 -26.13 -27.25 -17.06
CA ASN A 121 -26.96 -28.32 -16.52
C ASN A 121 -26.42 -28.86 -15.17
N MET A 122 -25.42 -28.20 -14.56
CA MET A 122 -24.92 -28.52 -13.22
C MET A 122 -25.89 -28.01 -12.15
N SER A 123 -26.85 -28.84 -11.74
CA SER A 123 -27.93 -28.48 -10.80
C SER A 123 -27.48 -27.99 -9.42
N ASN A 124 -26.29 -28.39 -8.95
CA ASN A 124 -25.72 -27.95 -7.68
C ASN A 124 -24.95 -26.63 -7.76
N LEU A 125 -24.62 -26.12 -8.95
CA LEU A 125 -23.75 -24.96 -9.13
C LEU A 125 -24.48 -23.66 -8.76
N ARG A 126 -23.90 -22.88 -7.83
CA ARG A 126 -24.49 -21.66 -7.25
C ARG A 126 -23.74 -20.39 -7.62
N TYR A 127 -22.42 -20.50 -7.81
CA TYR A 127 -21.52 -19.39 -8.17
C TYR A 127 -20.67 -19.83 -9.36
N LEU A 128 -20.81 -19.15 -10.50
CA LEU A 128 -20.01 -19.36 -11.71
C LEU A 128 -19.39 -18.03 -12.15
N PHE A 129 -18.06 -17.93 -12.05
CA PHE A 129 -17.30 -16.73 -12.36
C PHE A 129 -16.22 -17.04 -13.39
N VAL A 130 -16.38 -16.49 -14.59
CA VAL A 130 -15.48 -16.70 -15.73
C VAL A 130 -15.23 -15.37 -16.45
N SER A 131 -13.97 -15.10 -16.81
CA SER A 131 -13.63 -13.90 -17.60
C SER A 131 -12.32 -14.01 -18.39
N ASP A 132 -12.22 -13.20 -19.45
CA ASP A 132 -11.09 -13.15 -20.41
C ASP A 132 -10.80 -14.48 -21.12
N VAL A 133 -11.85 -15.05 -21.71
CA VAL A 133 -11.76 -16.30 -22.49
C VAL A 133 -11.80 -15.96 -23.96
N ARG A 134 -10.71 -16.25 -24.69
CA ARG A 134 -10.51 -15.75 -26.06
C ARG A 134 -10.97 -16.77 -27.11
N SER A 135 -12.01 -16.44 -27.86
CA SER A 135 -12.40 -17.17 -29.07
C SER A 135 -12.36 -16.28 -30.31
N SER A 136 -11.86 -16.81 -31.43
CA SER A 136 -11.72 -16.09 -32.71
C SER A 136 -13.01 -16.03 -33.54
N ALA A 137 -13.97 -16.93 -33.27
CA ALA A 137 -15.26 -16.98 -33.95
C ALA A 137 -16.43 -16.41 -33.12
N GLY A 138 -16.26 -16.37 -31.79
CA GLY A 138 -17.37 -16.25 -30.84
C GLY A 138 -18.29 -17.47 -30.83
N PHE A 139 -19.15 -17.59 -29.83
CA PHE A 139 -20.06 -18.74 -29.69
C PHE A 139 -21.36 -18.36 -28.96
N PRO A 140 -22.52 -18.94 -29.35
CA PRO A 140 -23.79 -18.63 -28.71
C PRO A 140 -23.99 -19.37 -27.38
N PHE A 141 -24.97 -18.91 -26.62
CA PHE A 141 -25.54 -19.69 -25.52
C PHE A 141 -26.14 -21.02 -26.02
N PRO A 142 -26.18 -22.08 -25.16
CA PRO A 142 -26.82 -23.34 -25.52
C PRO A 142 -28.33 -23.15 -25.72
N LYS A 143 -28.94 -23.95 -26.60
CA LYS A 143 -30.37 -23.80 -26.96
C LYS A 143 -31.32 -24.01 -25.76
N ASN A 144 -30.96 -24.91 -24.86
CA ASN A 144 -31.69 -25.25 -23.64
C ASN A 144 -30.69 -25.34 -22.47
N ALA A 145 -31.11 -24.97 -21.26
CA ALA A 145 -30.33 -25.10 -20.04
C ALA A 145 -31.23 -25.08 -18.78
N ASN A 146 -30.77 -25.67 -17.68
CA ASN A 146 -31.51 -25.71 -16.41
C ASN A 146 -30.57 -25.53 -15.21
N MET A 147 -30.20 -24.27 -14.94
CA MET A 147 -29.40 -23.89 -13.77
C MET A 147 -30.26 -23.43 -12.59
N THR A 148 -31.33 -24.14 -12.22
CA THR A 148 -32.22 -23.74 -11.09
C THR A 148 -31.53 -23.61 -9.72
N GLY A 149 -30.27 -24.05 -9.59
CA GLY A 149 -29.41 -23.82 -8.42
C GLY A 149 -28.61 -22.50 -8.41
N ILE A 150 -28.43 -21.83 -9.55
CA ILE A 150 -27.53 -20.68 -9.71
C ILE A 150 -28.00 -19.47 -8.90
N ARG A 151 -27.06 -18.69 -8.38
CA ARG A 151 -27.30 -17.42 -7.68
C ARG A 151 -26.49 -16.27 -8.29
N TYR A 152 -25.20 -16.53 -8.55
CA TYR A 152 -24.29 -15.56 -9.14
C TYR A 152 -23.73 -16.15 -10.44
N LEU A 153 -24.03 -15.48 -11.56
CA LEU A 153 -23.52 -15.82 -12.88
C LEU A 153 -22.75 -14.65 -13.46
N MET A 154 -21.45 -14.85 -13.66
CA MET A 154 -20.55 -13.89 -14.29
C MET A 154 -19.81 -14.59 -15.44
N ILE A 155 -20.07 -14.16 -16.67
CA ILE A 155 -19.33 -14.62 -17.86
C ILE A 155 -18.97 -13.40 -18.72
N ARG A 156 -17.81 -12.83 -18.44
CA ARG A 156 -17.42 -11.46 -18.83
C ARG A 156 -16.22 -11.44 -19.78
N ASN A 157 -16.33 -10.83 -20.95
CA ASN A 157 -15.28 -10.88 -21.98
C ASN A 157 -14.89 -12.34 -22.32
N CYS A 158 -15.88 -13.12 -22.75
CA CYS A 158 -15.73 -14.53 -23.12
C CYS A 158 -16.17 -14.82 -24.56
N SER A 159 -16.25 -13.79 -25.41
CA SER A 159 -16.64 -13.89 -26.82
C SER A 159 -18.04 -14.50 -27.08
N ILE A 160 -18.96 -14.46 -26.10
CA ILE A 160 -20.32 -14.98 -26.30
C ILE A 160 -21.08 -14.11 -27.31
N SER A 161 -21.86 -14.70 -28.21
CA SER A 161 -22.59 -13.99 -29.26
C SER A 161 -24.08 -14.40 -29.35
N GLY A 162 -24.87 -13.64 -30.12
CA GLY A 162 -26.30 -13.89 -30.29
C GLY A 162 -27.16 -13.36 -29.14
N GLU A 163 -28.39 -13.83 -29.06
CA GLU A 163 -29.41 -13.27 -28.15
C GLU A 163 -29.32 -13.86 -26.72
N ILE A 164 -29.76 -13.07 -25.74
CA ILE A 164 -29.94 -13.53 -24.35
C ILE A 164 -31.12 -14.52 -24.31
N PRO A 165 -30.94 -15.80 -23.91
CA PRO A 165 -32.01 -16.78 -24.00
C PRO A 165 -33.14 -16.55 -22.97
N PRO A 166 -34.42 -16.66 -23.36
CA PRO A 166 -35.54 -16.48 -22.43
C PRO A 166 -35.55 -17.42 -21.21
N TYR A 167 -34.93 -18.61 -21.30
CA TYR A 167 -34.88 -19.57 -20.19
C TYR A 167 -34.12 -19.08 -18.96
N ILE A 168 -33.28 -18.03 -19.09
CA ILE A 168 -32.59 -17.41 -17.95
C ILE A 168 -33.62 -16.86 -16.95
N GLY A 169 -34.78 -16.40 -17.44
CA GLY A 169 -35.91 -15.94 -16.62
C GLY A 169 -36.57 -17.02 -15.75
N ASP A 170 -36.28 -18.31 -15.98
CA ASP A 170 -36.81 -19.41 -15.17
C ASP A 170 -35.82 -19.87 -14.07
N TRP A 171 -34.60 -19.31 -14.03
CA TRP A 171 -33.60 -19.58 -13.00
C TRP A 171 -33.88 -18.77 -11.72
N SER A 172 -35.00 -19.07 -11.06
CA SER A 172 -35.60 -18.37 -9.91
C SER A 172 -34.72 -18.10 -8.66
N ARG A 173 -33.45 -18.54 -8.65
CA ARG A 173 -32.47 -18.26 -7.60
C ARG A 173 -31.38 -17.24 -8.01
N LEU A 174 -31.33 -16.85 -9.28
CA LEU A 174 -30.36 -15.89 -9.82
C LEU A 174 -30.62 -14.49 -9.24
N THR A 175 -29.62 -13.94 -8.54
CA THR A 175 -29.65 -12.59 -7.94
C THR A 175 -28.58 -11.66 -8.52
N TYR A 176 -27.51 -12.21 -9.10
CA TYR A 176 -26.43 -11.45 -9.75
C TYR A 176 -26.17 -12.00 -11.16
N LEU A 177 -26.25 -11.12 -12.16
CA LEU A 177 -25.96 -11.45 -13.55
C LEU A 177 -24.97 -10.45 -14.17
N ASP A 178 -23.82 -10.93 -14.64
CA ASP A 178 -22.86 -10.16 -15.44
C ASP A 178 -22.52 -10.91 -16.74
N LEU A 179 -22.91 -10.31 -17.87
CA LEU A 179 -22.61 -10.77 -19.23
C LEU A 179 -21.85 -9.68 -20.02
N SER A 180 -21.13 -8.81 -19.33
CA SER A 180 -20.49 -7.63 -19.92
C SER A 180 -19.34 -7.96 -20.87
N PHE A 181 -19.09 -7.05 -21.81
CA PHE A 181 -17.98 -7.11 -22.78
C PHE A 181 -18.02 -8.37 -23.66
N ASN A 182 -19.20 -8.83 -24.04
CA ASN A 182 -19.42 -9.90 -25.02
C ASN A 182 -19.97 -9.31 -26.34
N SER A 183 -20.39 -10.19 -27.25
CA SER A 183 -20.94 -9.86 -28.58
C SER A 183 -22.45 -10.12 -28.65
N LEU A 184 -23.18 -9.92 -27.54
CA LEU A 184 -24.61 -10.22 -27.46
C LEU A 184 -25.46 -9.22 -28.26
N THR A 185 -26.56 -9.69 -28.86
CA THR A 185 -27.46 -8.94 -29.73
C THR A 185 -28.93 -9.08 -29.29
N GLY A 186 -29.84 -8.30 -29.87
CA GLY A 186 -31.27 -8.37 -29.53
C GLY A 186 -31.63 -7.57 -28.27
N GLY A 187 -32.86 -7.73 -27.82
CA GLY A 187 -33.39 -7.08 -26.60
C GLY A 187 -33.13 -7.88 -25.32
N ILE A 188 -33.53 -7.33 -24.17
CA ILE A 188 -33.53 -8.02 -22.88
C ILE A 188 -34.85 -8.81 -22.75
N PRO A 189 -34.84 -10.15 -22.54
CA PRO A 189 -36.07 -10.96 -22.52
C PRO A 189 -37.02 -10.63 -21.36
N ASP A 190 -38.31 -10.40 -21.66
CA ASP A 190 -39.34 -10.14 -20.64
C ASP A 190 -39.57 -11.29 -19.66
N SER A 191 -39.13 -12.52 -19.97
CA SER A 191 -39.13 -13.63 -19.02
C SER A 191 -38.27 -13.34 -17.78
N MET A 192 -37.23 -12.51 -17.91
CA MET A 192 -36.35 -12.12 -16.80
C MET A 192 -37.04 -11.22 -15.77
N LYS A 193 -38.20 -10.63 -16.08
CA LYS A 193 -39.06 -9.92 -15.10
C LYS A 193 -39.51 -10.80 -13.92
N LYS A 194 -39.45 -12.14 -14.06
CA LYS A 194 -39.72 -13.10 -12.98
C LYS A 194 -38.62 -13.19 -11.92
N LEU A 195 -37.42 -12.69 -12.21
CA LEU A 195 -36.23 -12.84 -11.38
C LEU A 195 -36.12 -11.70 -10.36
N ASN A 196 -35.70 -12.02 -9.14
CA ASN A 196 -35.36 -11.02 -8.12
C ASN A 196 -33.87 -10.65 -8.23
N LEU A 197 -33.51 -9.96 -9.33
CA LEU A 197 -32.13 -9.53 -9.59
C LEU A 197 -31.75 -8.35 -8.70
N SER A 198 -30.66 -8.50 -7.96
CA SER A 198 -30.06 -7.42 -7.18
C SER A 198 -29.14 -6.55 -8.05
N LYS A 199 -28.30 -7.20 -8.87
CA LYS A 199 -27.38 -6.54 -9.83
C LYS A 199 -27.46 -7.17 -11.22
N MET A 200 -27.42 -6.34 -12.27
CA MET A 200 -27.41 -6.78 -13.68
C MET A 200 -26.45 -5.94 -14.54
N PHE A 201 -25.40 -6.57 -15.09
CA PHE A 201 -24.40 -5.92 -15.94
C PHE A 201 -24.40 -6.52 -17.34
N LEU A 202 -24.78 -5.70 -18.33
CA LEU A 202 -24.80 -6.03 -19.77
C LEU A 202 -23.94 -5.04 -20.59
N THR A 203 -23.08 -4.26 -19.91
CA THR A 203 -22.27 -3.19 -20.51
C THR A 203 -21.34 -3.71 -21.61
N GLY A 204 -21.21 -2.98 -22.71
CA GLY A 204 -20.26 -3.31 -23.78
C GLY A 204 -20.66 -4.52 -24.61
N ASN A 205 -21.93 -4.57 -25.03
CA ASN A 205 -22.46 -5.59 -25.95
C ASN A 205 -23.02 -4.90 -27.21
N MET A 206 -23.79 -5.61 -28.03
CA MET A 206 -24.46 -5.08 -29.23
C MET A 206 -25.99 -5.11 -29.11
N LEU A 207 -26.54 -5.20 -27.89
CA LEU A 207 -27.98 -5.26 -27.61
C LEU A 207 -28.71 -4.03 -28.19
N ASN A 208 -29.95 -4.19 -28.64
CA ASN A 208 -30.70 -3.17 -29.40
C ASN A 208 -32.21 -3.18 -29.13
N GLY A 209 -32.93 -2.26 -29.77
CA GLY A 209 -34.36 -2.03 -29.53
C GLY A 209 -34.60 -1.18 -28.28
N THR A 210 -35.72 -1.39 -27.60
CA THR A 210 -36.09 -0.67 -26.37
C THR A 210 -35.64 -1.41 -25.11
N VAL A 211 -35.23 -0.66 -24.09
CA VAL A 211 -35.02 -1.22 -22.74
C VAL A 211 -36.40 -1.50 -22.12
N PRO A 212 -36.68 -2.75 -21.66
CA PRO A 212 -37.98 -3.07 -21.06
C PRO A 212 -38.27 -2.25 -19.81
N SER A 213 -39.53 -1.84 -19.63
CA SER A 213 -39.95 -0.94 -18.55
C SER A 213 -39.81 -1.52 -17.14
N TRP A 214 -39.63 -2.84 -16.99
CA TRP A 214 -39.38 -3.47 -15.70
C TRP A 214 -37.93 -3.33 -15.22
N VAL A 215 -36.96 -3.07 -16.10
CA VAL A 215 -35.53 -3.05 -15.75
C VAL A 215 -35.17 -2.00 -14.68
N PRO A 216 -35.71 -0.76 -14.70
CA PRO A 216 -35.46 0.21 -13.63
C PRO A 216 -36.18 -0.12 -12.32
N ASP A 217 -37.31 -0.83 -12.40
CA ASP A 217 -38.28 -0.99 -11.29
C ASP A 217 -38.03 -2.27 -10.47
N THR A 218 -37.55 -3.36 -11.10
CA THR A 218 -37.40 -4.68 -10.45
C THR A 218 -35.97 -5.05 -10.10
N ILE A 219 -34.99 -4.19 -10.38
CA ILE A 219 -33.59 -4.41 -10.00
C ILE A 219 -33.30 -3.67 -8.68
N GLU A 220 -32.83 -4.42 -7.69
CA GLU A 220 -32.73 -3.95 -6.30
C GLU A 220 -31.69 -2.83 -6.12
N ASP A 221 -30.50 -2.99 -6.71
CA ASP A 221 -29.36 -2.08 -6.55
C ASP A 221 -28.94 -1.45 -7.88
N LYS A 222 -28.20 -2.19 -8.73
CA LYS A 222 -27.45 -1.62 -9.86
C LYS A 222 -27.69 -2.34 -11.19
N ALA A 223 -28.06 -1.58 -12.22
CA ALA A 223 -28.18 -2.04 -13.60
C ALA A 223 -27.22 -1.24 -14.51
N ASP A 224 -26.40 -1.93 -15.32
CA ASP A 224 -25.55 -1.27 -16.32
C ASP A 224 -25.80 -1.81 -17.73
N LEU A 225 -26.37 -0.94 -18.58
CA LEU A 225 -26.67 -1.19 -19.98
C LEU A 225 -25.81 -0.34 -20.92
N SER A 226 -24.82 0.39 -20.40
CA SER A 226 -23.98 1.30 -21.20
C SER A 226 -23.26 0.58 -22.34
N TYR A 227 -22.92 1.32 -23.40
CA TYR A 227 -22.25 0.75 -24.58
C TYR A 227 -23.03 -0.38 -25.26
N ASN A 228 -24.32 -0.12 -25.50
CA ASN A 228 -25.20 -0.92 -26.33
C ASN A 228 -25.88 -0.03 -27.39
N ASN A 229 -26.64 -0.64 -28.29
CA ASN A 229 -27.34 -0.03 -29.43
C ASN A 229 -28.85 0.18 -29.18
N PHE A 230 -29.29 0.36 -27.93
CA PHE A 230 -30.69 0.65 -27.62
C PHE A 230 -31.14 2.01 -28.20
N ASP A 231 -32.39 2.08 -28.64
CA ASP A 231 -32.97 3.23 -29.36
C ASP A 231 -33.65 4.26 -28.43
N ASP A 232 -32.97 4.57 -27.33
CA ASP A 232 -33.34 5.51 -26.24
C ASP A 232 -34.50 5.03 -25.33
N GLY A 233 -34.15 4.67 -24.08
CA GLY A 233 -35.06 4.06 -23.09
C GLY A 233 -35.74 5.04 -22.12
N PRO A 234 -36.56 4.55 -21.16
CA PRO A 234 -37.30 5.41 -20.23
C PRO A 234 -36.38 6.22 -19.32
N LYS A 235 -36.53 7.55 -19.36
CA LYS A 235 -35.67 8.53 -18.65
C LYS A 235 -36.08 8.75 -17.18
N LYS A 236 -36.53 7.69 -16.50
CA LYS A 236 -36.91 7.69 -15.08
C LYS A 236 -36.39 6.42 -14.41
N GLY A 237 -35.65 6.63 -13.32
CA GLY A 237 -34.99 5.61 -12.50
C GLY A 237 -33.91 6.31 -11.68
N GLU A 238 -34.08 6.37 -10.37
CA GLU A 238 -33.24 7.18 -9.48
C GLU A 238 -31.87 6.53 -9.27
N GLY A 239 -30.87 6.91 -10.09
CA GLY A 239 -29.46 6.52 -9.94
C GLY A 239 -29.10 5.07 -10.29
N LYS A 240 -30.03 4.11 -10.16
CA LYS A 240 -29.79 2.67 -10.32
C LYS A 240 -29.35 2.21 -11.71
N LEU A 241 -29.77 2.90 -12.77
CA LEU A 241 -29.56 2.50 -14.17
C LEU A 241 -28.49 3.36 -14.86
N ASN A 242 -27.35 2.75 -15.22
CA ASN A 242 -26.38 3.35 -16.14
C ASN A 242 -26.79 3.03 -17.59
N MET A 243 -27.21 4.05 -18.33
CA MET A 243 -27.59 3.96 -19.75
C MET A 243 -26.95 5.10 -20.53
N ASN A 244 -25.88 4.79 -21.27
CA ASN A 244 -25.12 5.74 -22.08
C ASN A 244 -24.80 5.12 -23.45
N SER A 245 -25.17 5.79 -24.55
CA SER A 245 -24.91 5.30 -25.92
C SER A 245 -23.65 5.89 -26.54
N ILE A 246 -23.01 5.10 -27.41
CA ILE A 246 -21.92 5.56 -28.28
C ILE A 246 -22.43 6.60 -29.31
N ARG A 247 -23.73 6.59 -29.65
CA ARG A 247 -24.35 7.59 -30.53
C ARG A 247 -24.32 9.00 -29.93
N ASP A 248 -24.64 9.14 -28.65
CA ASP A 248 -24.74 10.45 -27.97
C ASP A 248 -23.37 11.15 -27.85
N LEU A 249 -22.35 10.36 -27.52
CA LEU A 249 -20.95 10.83 -27.41
C LEU A 249 -20.44 11.45 -28.71
N LYS A 250 -20.82 10.91 -29.87
CA LYS A 250 -20.44 11.44 -31.19
C LYS A 250 -21.19 12.73 -31.56
N ASN A 251 -22.41 12.91 -31.05
CA ASN A 251 -23.26 14.05 -31.40
C ASN A 251 -23.00 15.33 -30.58
N LYS A 252 -22.25 15.26 -29.47
CA LYS A 252 -21.90 16.43 -28.63
C LYS A 252 -21.21 17.54 -29.42
N CYS A 253 -20.35 17.19 -30.38
CA CYS A 253 -19.66 18.16 -31.23
C CYS A 253 -20.46 18.45 -32.49
N ARG A 254 -21.02 19.66 -32.61
CA ARG A 254 -21.77 20.15 -33.77
C ARG A 254 -20.87 20.44 -34.99
N GLY A 255 -20.03 19.48 -35.39
CA GLY A 255 -19.15 19.56 -36.56
C GLY A 255 -18.04 20.62 -36.50
N LYS A 256 -17.71 21.14 -35.30
CA LYS A 256 -16.69 22.19 -35.13
C LYS A 256 -15.75 21.87 -33.97
N PRO A 257 -14.45 21.63 -34.21
CA PRO A 257 -13.46 21.49 -33.14
C PRO A 257 -13.25 22.82 -32.42
N LYS A 258 -12.91 22.73 -31.14
CA LYS A 258 -12.69 23.85 -30.20
C LYS A 258 -11.34 23.75 -29.47
N TYR A 259 -10.88 22.53 -29.16
CA TYR A 259 -9.82 22.29 -28.19
C TYR A 259 -8.57 21.67 -28.85
N ASP A 260 -7.40 22.12 -28.40
CA ASP A 260 -6.07 21.62 -28.81
C ASP A 260 -5.35 20.81 -27.71
N SER A 261 -5.95 20.78 -26.52
CA SER A 261 -5.42 20.11 -25.34
C SER A 261 -6.51 19.89 -24.29
N LEU A 262 -6.30 18.90 -23.42
CA LEU A 262 -7.10 18.61 -22.22
C LEU A 262 -6.17 18.19 -21.08
N TYR A 263 -6.59 18.46 -19.85
CA TYR A 263 -5.85 18.09 -18.65
C TYR A 263 -6.90 17.71 -17.59
N ILE A 264 -6.81 16.52 -17.01
CA ILE A 264 -7.82 15.92 -16.13
C ILE A 264 -7.13 15.32 -14.90
N ASN A 265 -7.56 15.71 -13.70
CA ASN A 265 -7.05 15.18 -12.42
C ASN A 265 -7.95 14.03 -11.94
N CYS A 266 -7.61 12.80 -12.29
CA CYS A 266 -8.50 11.63 -12.21
C CYS A 266 -8.77 11.21 -10.76
N GLY A 267 -10.02 11.36 -10.30
CA GLY A 267 -10.41 11.21 -8.90
C GLY A 267 -10.24 12.48 -8.06
N GLY A 268 -9.72 13.58 -8.62
CA GLY A 268 -9.28 14.76 -7.88
C GLY A 268 -10.01 16.06 -8.21
N GLY A 269 -9.77 17.09 -7.38
CA GLY A 269 -10.23 18.46 -7.62
C GLY A 269 -9.45 19.19 -8.73
N GLU A 270 -9.86 20.41 -9.07
CA GLU A 270 -9.11 21.24 -10.03
C GLU A 270 -7.73 21.59 -9.45
N THR A 271 -6.66 21.40 -10.23
CA THR A 271 -5.28 21.61 -9.77
C THR A 271 -4.40 22.20 -10.87
N VAL A 272 -3.22 22.72 -10.52
CA VAL A 272 -2.29 23.37 -11.46
C VAL A 272 -0.94 22.67 -11.45
N LEU A 273 -0.51 22.18 -12.62
CA LEU A 273 0.76 21.51 -12.84
C LEU A 273 1.41 22.09 -14.10
N ASP A 274 2.69 22.47 -14.04
CA ASP A 274 3.45 23.10 -15.15
C ASP A 274 2.74 24.32 -15.80
N GLY A 275 1.96 25.07 -15.01
CA GLY A 275 1.14 26.19 -15.50
C GLY A 275 -0.08 25.77 -16.35
N LYS A 276 -0.47 24.49 -16.31
CA LYS A 276 -1.70 23.95 -16.89
C LYS A 276 -2.70 23.65 -15.80
N VAL A 277 -3.95 24.05 -16.01
CA VAL A 277 -5.08 23.73 -15.12
C VAL A 277 -5.61 22.35 -15.52
N PHE A 278 -5.48 21.38 -14.61
CA PHE A 278 -6.09 20.06 -14.71
C PHE A 278 -7.50 20.11 -14.11
N GLU A 279 -8.50 19.81 -14.93
CA GLU A 279 -9.91 19.87 -14.56
C GLU A 279 -10.31 18.73 -13.61
N ALA A 280 -11.28 19.01 -12.74
CA ALA A 280 -11.70 18.10 -11.68
C ALA A 280 -12.45 16.86 -12.19
N ASP A 281 -12.11 15.70 -11.63
CA ASP A 281 -12.80 14.43 -11.79
C ASP A 281 -13.12 13.87 -10.38
N SER A 282 -13.87 14.64 -9.59
CA SER A 282 -14.14 14.35 -8.18
C SER A 282 -15.50 13.70 -7.90
N THR A 283 -16.23 13.26 -8.93
CA THR A 283 -17.57 12.67 -8.78
C THR A 283 -17.52 11.15 -8.55
N ALA A 284 -18.48 10.61 -7.82
CA ALA A 284 -18.60 9.17 -7.56
C ALA A 284 -19.56 8.45 -8.54
N SER A 285 -19.95 9.09 -9.65
CA SER A 285 -20.96 8.57 -10.58
C SER A 285 -20.38 7.57 -11.59
N ASN A 286 -21.20 6.62 -12.05
CA ASN A 286 -20.81 5.68 -13.13
C ASN A 286 -20.58 6.38 -14.49
N TYR A 287 -21.00 7.64 -14.64
CA TYR A 287 -20.72 8.48 -15.80
C TYR A 287 -20.72 9.96 -15.37
N TYR A 288 -19.85 10.77 -15.99
CA TYR A 288 -19.74 12.20 -15.71
C TYR A 288 -19.36 12.99 -16.97
N PRO A 289 -20.20 13.93 -17.43
CA PRO A 289 -19.81 14.94 -18.41
C PRO A 289 -19.14 16.14 -17.71
N ALA A 290 -17.97 16.56 -18.20
CA ALA A 290 -17.26 17.70 -17.64
C ALA A 290 -18.00 19.03 -17.88
N PRO A 291 -17.91 20.03 -16.98
CA PRO A 291 -18.69 21.28 -17.08
C PRO A 291 -18.39 22.13 -18.32
N ARG A 292 -17.23 21.93 -18.96
CA ARG A 292 -16.82 22.62 -20.20
C ARG A 292 -17.24 21.88 -21.48
N GLU A 293 -17.93 20.73 -21.36
CA GLU A 293 -18.32 19.80 -22.45
C GLU A 293 -17.16 19.31 -23.33
N ASN A 294 -15.92 19.49 -22.87
CA ASN A 294 -14.67 19.11 -23.52
C ASN A 294 -14.28 17.65 -23.24
N TRP A 295 -14.67 17.07 -22.11
CA TRP A 295 -14.49 15.65 -21.83
C TRP A 295 -15.63 15.02 -21.03
N ALA A 296 -15.57 13.69 -20.87
CA ALA A 296 -16.39 12.91 -19.95
C ALA A 296 -15.62 11.65 -19.51
N TYR A 297 -16.02 11.02 -18.41
CA TYR A 297 -15.65 9.64 -18.11
C TYR A 297 -16.89 8.74 -17.94
N SER A 298 -16.67 7.44 -18.08
CA SER A 298 -17.60 6.37 -17.73
C SER A 298 -16.87 5.29 -16.95
N CYS A 299 -17.53 4.69 -15.97
CA CYS A 299 -16.99 3.73 -15.01
C CYS A 299 -18.04 2.64 -14.78
N SER A 300 -17.73 1.38 -15.09
CA SER A 300 -18.70 0.28 -14.98
C SER A 300 -18.16 -0.95 -14.26
N GLY A 301 -19.09 -1.82 -13.84
CA GLY A 301 -18.87 -3.03 -13.05
C GLY A 301 -19.23 -2.91 -11.56
N ASP A 302 -18.74 -3.88 -10.79
CA ASP A 302 -18.93 -4.06 -9.35
C ASP A 302 -17.67 -4.67 -8.72
N PHE A 303 -17.32 -4.31 -7.48
CA PHE A 303 -16.18 -4.91 -6.76
C PHE A 303 -16.50 -6.27 -6.14
N GLY A 304 -17.77 -6.69 -6.12
CA GLY A 304 -18.19 -8.01 -5.64
C GLY A 304 -18.25 -8.17 -4.12
N SER A 305 -18.13 -7.08 -3.36
CA SER A 305 -18.39 -7.05 -1.91
C SER A 305 -19.75 -6.43 -1.60
N GLU A 306 -20.38 -6.91 -0.52
CA GLU A 306 -21.57 -6.31 0.11
C GLU A 306 -21.21 -5.06 0.96
N THR A 307 -19.92 -4.77 1.12
CA THR A 307 -19.37 -3.70 1.98
C THR A 307 -18.78 -2.50 1.22
N TYR A 308 -18.96 -2.43 -0.10
CA TYR A 308 -18.39 -1.38 -0.94
C TYR A 308 -19.36 -0.19 -1.04
N ASP A 309 -18.83 1.03 -1.16
CA ASP A 309 -19.65 2.24 -1.39
C ASP A 309 -19.11 3.16 -2.48
N SER A 310 -19.79 4.30 -2.69
CA SER A 310 -19.46 5.22 -3.78
C SER A 310 -18.13 5.97 -3.58
N SER A 311 -17.57 5.99 -2.37
CA SER A 311 -16.22 6.52 -2.11
C SER A 311 -15.13 5.63 -2.71
N ASP A 312 -15.36 4.32 -2.87
CA ASP A 312 -14.34 3.38 -3.35
C ASP A 312 -13.83 3.69 -4.77
N TYR A 313 -14.61 4.40 -5.59
CA TYR A 313 -14.20 4.84 -6.92
C TYR A 313 -13.13 5.95 -6.91
N ILE A 314 -12.80 6.53 -5.76
CA ILE A 314 -11.76 7.54 -5.58
C ILE A 314 -10.85 7.12 -4.42
N LYS A 315 -9.57 6.87 -4.71
CA LYS A 315 -8.59 6.44 -3.71
C LYS A 315 -7.59 7.56 -3.44
N ASN A 316 -7.76 8.19 -2.26
CA ASN A 316 -6.93 9.26 -1.74
C ASN A 316 -5.66 8.69 -1.07
N VAL A 317 -4.59 9.49 -1.01
CA VAL A 317 -3.25 9.03 -0.62
C VAL A 317 -2.60 9.96 0.39
N ASP A 318 -2.30 9.45 1.58
CA ASP A 318 -1.38 10.08 2.54
C ASP A 318 0.07 9.87 2.08
N CYS A 319 0.44 10.54 0.99
CA CYS A 319 1.70 10.35 0.30
C CYS A 319 2.88 10.98 1.05
N ALA A 320 3.46 10.24 2.00
CA ALA A 320 4.60 10.66 2.83
C ALA A 320 5.93 10.92 2.07
N VAL A 321 5.94 10.85 0.73
CA VAL A 321 7.09 11.12 -0.15
C VAL A 321 6.74 12.18 -1.23
N CYS A 322 5.54 12.77 -1.18
CA CYS A 322 5.06 13.73 -2.19
C CYS A 322 5.60 15.17 -2.01
N ASP A 323 6.79 15.34 -1.43
CA ASP A 323 7.43 16.63 -1.10
C ASP A 323 8.12 17.32 -2.31
N SER A 324 7.53 17.26 -3.50
CA SER A 324 8.00 18.04 -4.66
C SER A 324 6.82 18.66 -5.42
N ALA A 325 7.02 19.84 -6.02
CA ALA A 325 5.92 20.73 -6.47
C ALA A 325 5.05 20.23 -7.65
N GLY A 326 5.15 18.95 -8.04
CA GLY A 326 4.34 18.32 -9.08
C GLY A 326 3.36 17.25 -8.58
N THR A 327 3.16 17.13 -7.26
CA THR A 327 2.53 15.93 -6.65
C THR A 327 1.02 15.98 -6.44
N LEU A 328 0.38 17.15 -6.54
CA LEU A 328 -1.07 17.31 -6.34
C LEU A 328 -1.94 16.41 -7.24
N LEU A 329 -1.40 15.94 -8.37
CA LEU A 329 -2.05 15.01 -9.30
C LEU A 329 -2.08 13.55 -8.80
N TYR A 330 -1.45 13.24 -7.66
CA TYR A 330 -1.36 11.89 -7.09
C TYR A 330 -1.98 11.75 -5.70
N ASN A 331 -2.47 12.85 -5.12
CA ASN A 331 -3.18 12.84 -3.83
C ASN A 331 -4.50 12.04 -3.88
N SER A 332 -5.03 11.85 -5.09
CA SER A 332 -6.30 11.20 -5.41
C SER A 332 -6.15 10.43 -6.72
N THR A 333 -6.78 9.26 -6.82
CA THR A 333 -6.74 8.42 -8.03
C THR A 333 -8.12 7.85 -8.30
N ARG A 334 -8.58 7.85 -9.56
CA ARG A 334 -9.83 7.17 -9.93
C ARG A 334 -9.58 5.67 -10.03
N LEU A 335 -10.33 4.91 -9.25
CA LEU A 335 -10.47 3.47 -9.33
C LEU A 335 -11.81 3.12 -10.00
N CYS A 336 -11.84 2.08 -10.81
CA CYS A 336 -13.07 1.44 -11.28
C CYS A 336 -12.96 -0.08 -11.14
N PRO A 337 -14.06 -0.81 -10.91
CA PRO A 337 -14.02 -2.26 -10.70
C PRO A 337 -13.71 -3.07 -11.97
N LEU A 338 -14.22 -2.64 -13.13
CA LEU A 338 -14.08 -3.39 -14.40
C LEU A 338 -13.56 -2.52 -15.54
N SER A 339 -14.26 -1.43 -15.87
CA SER A 339 -13.94 -0.63 -17.04
C SER A 339 -14.02 0.86 -16.72
N LEU A 340 -13.01 1.61 -17.14
CA LEU A 340 -12.93 3.07 -17.02
C LEU A 340 -12.61 3.64 -18.40
N THR A 341 -13.41 4.57 -18.90
CA THR A 341 -13.20 5.18 -20.22
C THR A 341 -13.34 6.68 -20.17
N TYR A 342 -12.30 7.40 -20.57
CA TYR A 342 -12.32 8.85 -20.74
C TYR A 342 -12.50 9.21 -22.23
N TYR A 343 -13.32 10.22 -22.49
CA TYR A 343 -13.62 10.76 -23.80
C TYR A 343 -13.15 12.21 -23.88
N GLY A 344 -12.29 12.53 -24.84
CA GLY A 344 -11.99 13.91 -25.23
C GLY A 344 -12.85 14.30 -26.44
N PHE A 345 -13.64 15.36 -26.31
CA PHE A 345 -14.55 15.86 -27.33
C PHE A 345 -13.99 17.09 -28.04
N CYS A 346 -14.43 17.28 -29.29
CA CYS A 346 -14.25 18.50 -30.09
C CYS A 346 -12.78 18.89 -30.27
N LEU A 347 -11.90 17.89 -30.34
CA LEU A 347 -10.47 18.05 -30.59
C LEU A 347 -10.20 18.36 -32.06
N PHE A 348 -9.27 19.27 -32.36
CA PHE A 348 -8.82 19.49 -33.74
C PHE A 348 -8.27 18.19 -34.37
N LYS A 349 -8.59 17.91 -35.63
CA LYS A 349 -8.08 16.73 -36.36
C LYS A 349 -6.56 16.74 -36.44
N GLY A 350 -5.90 15.66 -36.01
CA GLY A 350 -4.44 15.56 -36.01
C GLY A 350 -3.85 14.63 -34.97
N ASN A 351 -2.53 14.67 -34.81
CA ASN A 351 -1.78 13.88 -33.84
C ASN A 351 -1.68 14.60 -32.48
N TYR A 352 -1.90 13.86 -31.40
CA TYR A 352 -1.80 14.29 -30.02
C TYR A 352 -0.76 13.47 -29.25
N THR A 353 -0.15 14.08 -28.24
CA THR A 353 0.49 13.36 -27.14
C THR A 353 -0.57 13.05 -26.10
N VAL A 354 -0.68 11.80 -25.67
CA VAL A 354 -1.53 11.41 -24.54
C VAL A 354 -0.61 10.92 -23.43
N LYS A 355 -0.51 11.69 -22.35
CA LYS A 355 0.33 11.41 -21.17
C LYS A 355 -0.56 10.95 -20.03
N LEU A 356 -0.34 9.74 -19.54
CA LEU A 356 -1.10 9.10 -18.47
C LEU A 356 -0.24 9.03 -17.21
N TYR A 357 -0.83 9.36 -16.06
CA TYR A 357 -0.17 9.42 -14.76
C TYR A 357 -0.78 8.37 -13.82
N PHE A 358 0.06 7.64 -13.09
CA PHE A 358 -0.33 6.49 -12.27
C PHE A 358 0.44 6.44 -10.94
N ALA A 359 -0.21 5.91 -9.89
CA ALA A 359 0.42 5.40 -8.68
C ALA A 359 -0.39 4.19 -8.21
N GLU A 360 0.21 3.20 -7.53
CA GLU A 360 -0.56 2.15 -6.84
C GLU A 360 -0.91 2.65 -5.44
N THR A 361 -2.20 2.85 -5.22
CA THR A 361 -2.75 3.60 -4.07
C THR A 361 -3.72 2.77 -3.24
N VAL A 362 -3.94 1.49 -3.55
CA VAL A 362 -4.87 0.62 -2.83
C VAL A 362 -4.12 -0.40 -1.98
N TYR A 363 -3.03 -0.95 -2.52
CA TYR A 363 -2.21 -1.98 -1.87
C TYR A 363 -1.04 -1.37 -1.10
N GLN A 364 -1.34 -0.54 -0.08
CA GLN A 364 -0.33 0.31 0.58
C GLN A 364 0.27 -0.21 1.91
N SER A 365 -0.39 -1.12 2.64
CA SER A 365 0.00 -1.44 4.03
C SER A 365 1.06 -2.53 4.12
N ASP A 366 2.14 -2.25 4.88
CA ASP A 366 3.16 -3.22 5.30
C ASP A 366 2.74 -4.02 6.55
N GLU A 367 1.71 -3.57 7.28
CA GLU A 367 1.21 -4.23 8.51
C GLU A 367 0.07 -5.22 8.22
N ASP A 368 -0.47 -5.23 6.99
CA ASP A 368 -1.56 -6.10 6.52
C ASP A 368 -1.21 -6.88 5.25
N TYR A 369 -1.86 -8.03 5.05
CA TYR A 369 -1.78 -8.86 3.83
C TYR A 369 -2.16 -8.14 2.52
N SER A 370 -2.66 -6.89 2.58
CA SER A 370 -2.92 -6.03 1.42
C SER A 370 -1.72 -5.91 0.46
N ASN A 371 -0.49 -6.08 0.97
CA ASN A 371 0.74 -5.97 0.20
C ASN A 371 0.90 -7.08 -0.87
N LEU A 372 0.20 -8.22 -0.71
CA LEU A 372 0.07 -9.29 -1.72
C LEU A 372 -0.85 -8.92 -2.89
N GLY A 373 -1.54 -7.78 -2.81
CA GLY A 373 -2.40 -7.26 -3.83
C GLY A 373 -1.66 -6.99 -5.15
N ARG A 374 -2.17 -7.58 -6.24
CA ARG A 374 -1.64 -7.41 -7.60
C ARG A 374 -2.73 -6.88 -8.53
N ARG A 375 -2.56 -5.64 -8.99
CA ARG A 375 -3.49 -4.97 -9.92
C ARG A 375 -2.99 -5.22 -11.35
N VAL A 376 -3.83 -5.81 -12.23
CA VAL A 376 -3.41 -6.18 -13.59
C VAL A 376 -4.51 -5.84 -14.60
N PHE A 377 -4.35 -4.74 -15.35
CA PHE A 377 -5.34 -4.28 -16.35
C PHE A 377 -4.71 -3.89 -17.68
N ASP A 378 -5.50 -3.84 -18.75
CA ASP A 378 -5.08 -3.40 -20.07
C ASP A 378 -5.43 -1.91 -20.28
N VAL A 379 -4.64 -1.22 -21.12
CA VAL A 379 -4.88 0.20 -21.48
C VAL A 379 -4.90 0.35 -23.00
N TYR A 380 -5.96 0.95 -23.50
CA TYR A 380 -6.25 1.17 -24.92
C TYR A 380 -6.40 2.66 -25.21
N ILE A 381 -5.87 3.12 -26.34
CA ILE A 381 -6.03 4.50 -26.83
C ILE A 381 -6.49 4.42 -28.29
N GLN A 382 -7.62 5.05 -28.62
CA GLN A 382 -8.32 4.89 -29.91
C GLN A 382 -8.50 3.41 -30.33
N GLY A 383 -8.77 2.52 -29.35
CA GLY A 383 -8.94 1.08 -29.56
C GLY A 383 -7.65 0.28 -29.77
N LYS A 384 -6.49 0.92 -29.96
CA LYS A 384 -5.19 0.23 -29.93
C LYS A 384 -4.78 -0.03 -28.49
N ARG A 385 -4.50 -1.28 -28.13
CA ARG A 385 -3.89 -1.63 -26.84
C ARG A 385 -2.46 -1.10 -26.80
N GLU A 386 -2.19 -0.18 -25.88
CA GLU A 386 -0.87 0.44 -25.65
C GLU A 386 -0.15 -0.19 -24.46
N LEU A 387 -0.88 -0.69 -23.47
CA LEU A 387 -0.36 -1.48 -22.34
C LEU A 387 -1.20 -2.76 -22.17
N LYS A 388 -0.53 -3.88 -21.88
CA LYS A 388 -1.15 -5.21 -21.67
C LYS A 388 -0.66 -5.79 -20.35
N ASP A 389 -1.56 -6.43 -19.59
CA ASP A 389 -1.30 -7.01 -18.26
C ASP A 389 -0.57 -6.02 -17.32
N PHE A 390 -0.93 -4.74 -17.36
CA PHE A 390 -0.18 -3.67 -16.70
C PHE A 390 -0.45 -3.62 -15.20
N ASN A 391 0.64 -3.68 -14.43
CA ASN A 391 0.68 -3.54 -12.97
C ASN A 391 1.51 -2.33 -12.56
N ILE A 392 0.88 -1.37 -11.88
CA ILE A 392 1.50 -0.12 -11.47
C ILE A 392 2.60 -0.36 -10.41
N LYS A 393 2.39 -1.29 -9.47
CA LYS A 393 3.34 -1.61 -8.39
C LYS A 393 4.67 -2.15 -8.93
N GLU A 394 4.60 -2.98 -9.98
CA GLU A 394 5.77 -3.51 -10.69
C GLU A 394 6.49 -2.40 -11.47
N MET A 395 5.75 -1.58 -12.23
CA MET A 395 6.34 -0.53 -13.08
C MET A 395 6.90 0.67 -12.29
N ALA A 396 6.32 0.97 -11.13
CA ALA A 396 6.77 2.01 -10.21
C ALA A 396 7.84 1.52 -9.20
N TYR A 397 8.14 0.22 -9.18
CA TYR A 397 9.09 -0.42 -8.23
C TYR A 397 8.69 -0.19 -6.76
N GLY A 398 7.39 -0.31 -6.47
CA GLY A 398 6.83 -0.15 -5.12
C GLY A 398 5.43 0.47 -5.10
N THR A 399 4.85 0.49 -3.91
CA THR A 399 3.58 1.15 -3.56
C THR A 399 3.82 2.65 -3.35
N ASN A 400 2.79 3.49 -3.54
CA ASN A 400 2.90 4.96 -3.41
C ASN A 400 4.03 5.64 -4.24
N LYS A 401 4.60 4.93 -5.23
CA LYS A 401 5.54 5.47 -6.21
C LYS A 401 4.81 5.81 -7.49
N THR A 402 5.19 6.93 -8.10
CA THR A 402 4.55 7.45 -9.31
C THR A 402 5.17 6.87 -10.57
N TRP A 403 4.34 6.51 -11.55
CA TRP A 403 4.76 6.14 -12.90
C TRP A 403 3.98 6.95 -13.95
N THR A 404 4.58 7.20 -15.10
CA THR A 404 4.00 8.09 -16.13
C THR A 404 4.47 7.67 -17.50
N ALA A 405 3.54 7.57 -18.46
CA ALA A 405 3.84 7.19 -19.85
C ALA A 405 3.20 8.15 -20.85
N SER A 406 3.82 8.30 -22.03
CA SER A 406 3.36 9.19 -23.10
C SER A 406 3.22 8.44 -24.42
N PHE A 407 1.99 8.46 -24.96
CA PHE A 407 1.58 7.78 -26.19
C PHE A 407 1.27 8.81 -27.29
N THR A 408 1.05 8.32 -28.52
CA THR A 408 0.61 9.19 -29.64
C THR A 408 -0.74 8.70 -30.16
N ALA A 409 -1.75 9.56 -30.10
CA ALA A 409 -3.09 9.27 -30.61
C ALA A 409 -3.39 10.15 -31.84
N TYR A 410 -4.13 9.60 -32.81
CA TYR A 410 -4.71 10.38 -33.90
C TYR A 410 -6.18 10.65 -33.62
N VAL A 411 -6.61 11.90 -33.78
CA VAL A 411 -8.03 12.30 -33.74
C VAL A 411 -8.51 12.50 -35.17
N GLY A 412 -9.60 11.82 -35.53
CA GLY A 412 -10.18 11.83 -36.87
C GLY A 412 -11.20 12.96 -37.09
N ASP A 413 -12.07 12.74 -38.08
CA ASP A 413 -13.16 13.66 -38.45
C ASP A 413 -14.38 13.57 -37.50
N ASP A 414 -14.40 12.59 -36.59
CA ASP A 414 -15.36 12.51 -35.48
C ASP A 414 -14.97 13.39 -34.28
N HIS A 415 -13.78 14.01 -34.31
CA HIS A 415 -13.27 14.91 -33.26
C HIS A 415 -13.21 14.29 -31.85
N LEU A 416 -13.18 12.96 -31.78
CA LEU A 416 -13.24 12.16 -30.56
C LEU A 416 -11.88 11.53 -30.24
N LEU A 417 -11.50 11.56 -28.96
CA LEU A 417 -10.43 10.76 -28.39
C LEU A 417 -11.02 9.82 -27.35
N ASN A 418 -10.71 8.52 -27.44
CA ASN A 418 -11.08 7.51 -26.47
C ASN A 418 -9.81 6.95 -25.78
N ILE A 419 -9.79 6.98 -24.44
CA ILE A 419 -8.78 6.35 -23.58
C ILE A 419 -9.51 5.38 -22.66
N HIS A 420 -9.31 4.08 -22.86
CA HIS A 420 -10.06 3.00 -22.19
C HIS A 420 -9.11 2.12 -21.38
N PHE A 421 -9.43 1.92 -20.11
CA PHE A 421 -8.72 1.05 -19.18
C PHE A 421 -9.65 -0.11 -18.80
N PHE A 422 -9.16 -1.36 -18.86
CA PHE A 422 -10.00 -2.55 -18.78
C PHE A 422 -9.39 -3.66 -17.91
N TRP A 423 -10.13 -4.11 -16.89
CA TRP A 423 -9.73 -5.22 -16.03
C TRP A 423 -10.34 -6.54 -16.49
N ALA A 424 -9.49 -7.36 -17.09
CA ALA A 424 -9.79 -8.73 -17.51
C ALA A 424 -10.25 -9.65 -16.35
N GLY A 425 -9.98 -9.31 -15.09
CA GLY A 425 -10.14 -10.18 -13.91
C GLY A 425 -8.82 -10.69 -13.34
N LYS A 426 -7.69 -10.32 -13.96
CA LYS A 426 -6.34 -10.79 -13.64
C LYS A 426 -5.75 -10.09 -12.41
N GLY A 427 -4.73 -10.73 -11.83
CA GLY A 427 -4.06 -10.25 -10.62
C GLY A 427 -4.65 -10.89 -9.37
N SER A 428 -4.90 -10.10 -8.33
CA SER A 428 -5.68 -10.55 -7.18
C SER A 428 -7.15 -10.71 -7.55
N PHE A 429 -7.79 -11.74 -6.98
CA PHE A 429 -9.24 -11.96 -7.11
C PHE A 429 -9.78 -12.46 -5.77
N GLN A 430 -10.56 -11.64 -5.07
CA GLN A 430 -11.30 -12.09 -3.88
C GLN A 430 -12.56 -12.84 -4.31
N VAL A 431 -12.85 -13.94 -3.64
CA VAL A 431 -14.08 -14.69 -3.82
C VAL A 431 -15.18 -14.15 -2.88
N PRO A 432 -16.38 -13.81 -3.38
CA PRO A 432 -17.49 -13.38 -2.53
C PRO A 432 -17.85 -14.42 -1.47
N GLY A 433 -18.02 -13.96 -0.22
CA GLY A 433 -18.40 -14.81 0.91
C GLY A 433 -17.25 -15.47 1.70
N PHE A 434 -15.99 -15.14 1.42
CA PHE A 434 -14.83 -15.51 2.27
C PHE A 434 -14.28 -14.29 3.03
N SER A 435 -14.11 -14.44 4.36
CA SER A 435 -13.92 -13.33 5.31
C SER A 435 -12.48 -13.14 5.82
N TYR A 436 -11.51 -13.91 5.32
CA TYR A 436 -10.13 -13.93 5.86
C TYR A 436 -9.18 -12.92 5.22
N THR A 437 -9.63 -12.14 4.24
CA THR A 437 -8.82 -11.17 3.49
C THR A 437 -9.30 -9.73 3.71
N THR A 438 -8.37 -8.80 3.90
CA THR A 438 -8.65 -7.37 4.10
C THR A 438 -9.42 -6.75 2.93
N ALA A 439 -10.34 -5.83 3.19
CA ALA A 439 -11.21 -5.20 2.18
C ALA A 439 -10.45 -4.60 0.97
N ALA A 440 -9.21 -4.13 1.16
CA ALA A 440 -8.33 -3.68 0.09
C ALA A 440 -8.17 -4.72 -1.05
N LEU A 441 -8.15 -6.02 -0.74
CA LEU A 441 -8.01 -7.10 -1.73
C LEU A 441 -9.28 -7.36 -2.56
N SER A 442 -10.42 -6.74 -2.22
CA SER A 442 -11.61 -6.69 -3.09
C SER A 442 -11.50 -5.62 -4.18
N LEU A 443 -10.76 -4.52 -3.91
CA LEU A 443 -10.70 -3.29 -4.70
C LEU A 443 -9.80 -3.41 -5.95
N ASN A 444 -10.09 -4.42 -6.75
CA ASN A 444 -9.44 -4.71 -8.03
C ASN A 444 -10.02 -3.85 -9.16
N GLY A 445 -9.34 -3.82 -10.30
CA GLY A 445 -9.77 -3.03 -11.46
C GLY A 445 -8.83 -1.87 -11.82
N PRO A 446 -9.12 -1.09 -12.89
CA PRO A 446 -8.21 -0.08 -13.40
C PRO A 446 -8.11 1.16 -12.50
N LEU A 447 -6.91 1.73 -12.42
CA LEU A 447 -6.55 2.82 -11.52
C LEU A 447 -5.74 3.88 -12.30
N VAL A 448 -6.07 5.16 -12.18
CA VAL A 448 -5.36 6.27 -12.86
C VAL A 448 -5.41 7.57 -12.04
N ALA A 449 -4.31 8.34 -12.06
CA ALA A 449 -4.14 9.57 -11.28
C ALA A 449 -4.40 10.84 -12.11
N GLY A 450 -4.08 10.81 -13.42
CA GLY A 450 -4.36 11.93 -14.29
C GLY A 450 -4.14 11.65 -15.76
N ILE A 451 -4.68 12.54 -16.60
CA ILE A 451 -4.57 12.48 -18.07
C ILE A 451 -4.20 13.88 -18.59
N SER A 452 -3.24 13.94 -19.50
CA SER A 452 -2.84 15.15 -20.24
C SER A 452 -2.81 14.86 -21.74
N VAL A 453 -3.55 15.64 -22.52
CA VAL A 453 -3.68 15.51 -23.98
C VAL A 453 -3.19 16.81 -24.62
N THR A 454 -2.24 16.75 -25.56
CA THR A 454 -1.68 17.96 -26.21
C THR A 454 -1.43 17.77 -27.71
N ALA A 455 -1.89 18.71 -28.53
CA ALA A 455 -1.70 18.69 -29.99
C ALA A 455 -0.20 18.76 -30.36
N LYS A 456 0.23 17.90 -31.30
CA LYS A 456 1.59 17.91 -31.88
C LYS A 456 1.72 18.89 -33.07
N PHE A 457 0.82 19.87 -33.16
CA PHE A 457 0.72 20.83 -34.27
C PHE A 457 0.31 22.22 -33.74
N LYS A 458 0.78 23.28 -34.40
CA LYS A 458 0.44 24.66 -34.02
C LYS A 458 -0.97 25.00 -34.54
N VAL A 459 -1.91 25.27 -33.63
CA VAL A 459 -3.23 25.80 -33.99
C VAL A 459 -3.09 27.28 -34.39
N GLY A 460 -3.60 27.62 -35.58
CA GLY A 460 -3.33 28.89 -36.24
C GLY A 460 -4.13 30.08 -35.72
N GLY A 461 -3.72 30.66 -34.59
CA GLY A 461 -4.19 31.98 -34.17
C GLY A 461 -3.74 33.07 -35.15
N LYS A 462 -4.66 33.87 -35.70
CA LYS A 462 -4.32 35.03 -36.55
C LYS A 462 -3.64 36.12 -35.71
N GLY A 463 -2.37 36.37 -35.97
CA GLY A 463 -1.66 37.53 -35.40
C GLY A 463 -2.30 38.86 -35.82
N LEU A 464 -2.24 39.86 -34.94
CA LEU A 464 -2.73 41.21 -35.21
C LEU A 464 -1.77 41.95 -36.16
N SER A 465 -2.32 42.74 -37.09
CA SER A 465 -1.52 43.50 -38.05
C SER A 465 -0.77 44.67 -37.39
N PRO A 466 0.38 45.12 -37.93
CA PRO A 466 1.13 46.27 -37.39
C PRO A 466 0.29 47.54 -37.22
N SER A 467 -0.68 47.76 -38.12
CA SER A 467 -1.66 48.86 -38.05
C SER A 467 -2.52 48.85 -36.78
N LYS A 468 -2.81 47.68 -36.18
CA LYS A 468 -3.51 47.59 -34.89
C LYS A 468 -2.57 47.79 -33.70
N ILE A 469 -1.31 47.40 -33.82
CA ILE A 469 -0.28 47.64 -32.80
C ILE A 469 -0.07 49.15 -32.61
N ALA A 470 0.06 49.90 -33.71
CA ALA A 470 0.19 51.37 -33.66
C ALA A 470 -0.99 52.06 -32.94
N GLY A 471 -2.23 51.61 -33.19
CA GLY A 471 -3.42 52.13 -32.51
C GLY A 471 -3.47 51.84 -31.01
N ILE A 472 -2.98 50.65 -30.59
CA ILE A 472 -2.87 50.29 -29.17
C ILE A 472 -1.87 51.20 -28.46
N THR A 473 -0.68 51.43 -29.04
CA THR A 473 0.35 52.29 -28.42
C THR A 473 -0.14 53.71 -28.16
N ALA A 474 -0.95 54.29 -29.06
CA ALA A 474 -1.55 55.61 -28.87
C ALA A 474 -2.59 55.62 -27.74
N GLY A 475 -3.45 54.59 -27.66
CA GLY A 475 -4.44 54.46 -26.59
C GLY A 475 -3.83 54.25 -25.20
N SER A 476 -2.73 53.50 -25.11
CA SER A 476 -2.04 53.14 -23.87
C SER A 476 -1.47 54.32 -23.06
N VAL A 477 -1.32 55.50 -23.66
CA VAL A 477 -0.79 56.70 -22.97
C VAL A 477 -1.93 57.59 -22.43
N PHE A 478 -3.02 57.74 -23.20
CA PHE A 478 -4.14 58.60 -22.80
C PHE A 478 -5.16 57.90 -21.88
N ALA A 479 -5.39 56.60 -22.06
CA ALA A 479 -6.35 55.86 -21.24
C ALA A 479 -6.00 55.86 -19.74
N PRO A 480 -4.74 55.64 -19.30
CA PRO A 480 -4.41 55.64 -17.86
C PRO A 480 -4.60 57.00 -17.20
N LEU A 481 -4.25 58.11 -17.88
CA LEU A 481 -4.40 59.46 -17.35
C LEU A 481 -5.87 59.82 -17.11
N LEU A 482 -6.75 59.47 -18.05
CA LEU A 482 -8.20 59.63 -17.90
C LEU A 482 -8.78 58.71 -16.82
N LEU A 483 -8.28 57.47 -16.70
CA LEU A 483 -8.70 56.53 -15.65
C LEU A 483 -8.30 57.00 -14.26
N VAL A 484 -7.08 57.53 -14.08
CA VAL A 484 -6.63 58.10 -12.80
C VAL A 484 -7.45 59.33 -12.44
N ALA A 485 -7.69 60.26 -13.38
CA ALA A 485 -8.55 61.42 -13.14
C ALA A 485 -10.01 61.01 -12.79
N PHE A 486 -10.54 59.97 -13.44
CA PHE A 486 -11.87 59.44 -13.17
C PHE A 486 -11.95 58.76 -11.79
N MET A 487 -10.99 57.90 -11.42
CA MET A 487 -10.93 57.26 -10.10
C MET A 487 -10.79 58.29 -8.97
N TRP A 488 -10.02 59.37 -9.19
CA TRP A 488 -9.86 60.45 -8.21
C TRP A 488 -11.17 61.24 -8.03
N LYS A 489 -11.94 61.45 -9.11
CA LYS A 489 -13.23 62.16 -9.10
C LYS A 489 -14.41 61.30 -8.62
N MET A 490 -14.32 59.98 -8.73
CA MET A 490 -15.31 59.01 -8.22
C MET A 490 -15.01 58.51 -6.80
N GLY A 491 -13.87 58.88 -6.20
CA GLY A 491 -13.49 58.51 -4.83
C GLY A 491 -13.03 57.06 -4.66
N TRP A 492 -12.57 56.40 -5.73
CA TRP A 492 -12.28 54.94 -5.74
C TRP A 492 -10.84 54.57 -5.32
N LEU A 493 -10.10 55.50 -4.73
CA LEU A 493 -8.76 55.23 -4.20
C LEU A 493 -8.81 54.76 -2.73
N TRP A 494 -8.83 53.42 -2.59
CA TRP A 494 -8.51 52.63 -1.40
C TRP A 494 -9.49 52.63 -0.22
N LYS A 495 -10.24 51.53 -0.13
CA LYS A 495 -10.41 50.74 1.10
C LYS A 495 -10.23 49.25 0.75
N SER A 496 -9.56 48.48 1.61
CA SER A 496 -9.58 47.01 1.53
C SER A 496 -10.75 46.45 2.34
N GLU A 497 -11.26 45.25 2.02
CA GLU A 497 -12.13 44.48 2.95
C GLU A 497 -11.49 44.42 4.36
N LEU A 498 -10.16 44.32 4.44
CA LEU A 498 -9.37 44.24 5.67
C LEU A 498 -9.28 45.56 6.47
N ASP A 499 -9.68 46.70 5.89
CA ASP A 499 -9.73 48.01 6.56
C ASP A 499 -11.04 48.25 7.32
N GLU A 500 -12.10 47.48 7.04
CA GLU A 500 -13.43 47.65 7.68
C GLU A 500 -13.70 46.64 8.80
N ILE A 501 -13.06 45.47 8.74
CA ILE A 501 -13.16 44.44 9.79
C ILE A 501 -12.35 44.89 11.01
N THR A 502 -13.03 45.15 12.12
CA THR A 502 -12.42 45.43 13.42
C THR A 502 -12.53 44.23 14.36
N ILE A 503 -11.49 43.99 15.13
CA ILE A 503 -11.41 42.99 16.20
C ILE A 503 -11.19 43.75 17.51
N GLU A 504 -11.99 43.46 18.54
CA GLU A 504 -11.83 44.05 19.86
C GLU A 504 -10.87 43.25 20.73
N VAL A 505 -9.89 43.92 21.29
CA VAL A 505 -8.84 43.35 22.15
C VAL A 505 -8.66 44.26 23.34
N GLN A 506 -8.90 43.72 24.55
CA GLN A 506 -8.66 44.42 25.82
C GLN A 506 -9.30 45.83 25.88
N GLY A 507 -10.53 45.96 25.34
CA GLY A 507 -11.28 47.22 25.29
C GLY A 507 -10.86 48.21 24.20
N LYS A 508 -10.05 47.79 23.22
CA LYS A 508 -9.63 48.60 22.06
C LYS A 508 -9.92 47.85 20.76
N SER A 509 -10.46 48.54 19.76
CA SER A 509 -10.65 47.98 18.42
C SER A 509 -9.41 48.18 17.54
N PHE A 510 -9.00 47.12 16.85
CA PHE A 510 -7.92 47.13 15.85
C PHE A 510 -8.46 46.58 14.54
N THR A 511 -8.02 47.11 13.39
CA THR A 511 -8.42 46.52 12.10
C THR A 511 -7.69 45.20 11.87
N LEU A 512 -8.33 44.29 11.14
CA LEU A 512 -7.73 43.01 10.74
C LEU A 512 -6.38 43.22 10.01
N LYS A 513 -6.31 44.27 9.18
CA LYS A 513 -5.07 44.72 8.52
C LYS A 513 -3.98 45.15 9.50
N GLN A 514 -4.31 45.93 10.54
CA GLN A 514 -3.33 46.30 11.59
C GLN A 514 -2.77 45.07 12.30
N ILE A 515 -3.60 44.05 12.57
CA ILE A 515 -3.16 42.79 13.18
C ILE A 515 -2.24 42.00 12.22
N ILE A 516 -2.57 41.94 10.92
CA ILE A 516 -1.73 41.28 9.91
C ILE A 516 -0.38 42.01 9.75
N ASP A 517 -0.37 43.34 9.64
CA ASP A 517 0.86 44.12 9.53
C ASP A 517 1.69 44.07 10.83
N ALA A 518 1.06 43.93 12.00
CA ALA A 518 1.73 43.69 13.28
C ALA A 518 2.41 42.31 13.39
N THR A 519 2.00 41.30 12.60
CA THR A 519 2.77 40.05 12.39
C THR A 519 3.87 40.19 11.32
N ARG A 520 4.13 41.43 10.85
CA ARG A 520 5.00 41.74 9.71
C ARG A 520 4.61 40.95 8.45
N LYS A 521 3.29 40.86 8.20
CA LYS A 521 2.66 40.07 7.12
C LYS A 521 3.02 38.57 7.19
N PHE A 522 2.83 37.96 8.36
CA PHE A 522 3.15 36.57 8.65
C PHE A 522 4.63 36.20 8.39
N SER A 523 5.54 37.11 8.75
CA SER A 523 6.98 36.88 8.57
C SER A 523 7.46 35.72 9.46
N PRO A 524 8.33 34.81 8.97
CA PRO A 524 8.96 33.79 9.81
C PRO A 524 9.71 34.34 11.03
N LYS A 525 10.13 35.62 10.99
CA LYS A 525 10.74 36.31 12.15
C LYS A 525 9.76 36.63 13.28
N MET A 526 8.46 36.48 13.05
CA MET A 526 7.39 36.66 14.05
C MET A 526 6.74 35.32 14.44
N GLU A 527 7.19 34.19 13.87
CA GLU A 527 6.70 32.85 14.22
C GLU A 527 7.11 32.48 15.65
N ILE A 528 6.14 32.08 16.47
CA ILE A 528 6.33 31.69 17.88
C ILE A 528 5.91 30.25 18.18
N GLY A 529 5.34 29.55 17.18
CA GLY A 529 4.99 28.14 17.28
C GLY A 529 4.34 27.63 16.00
N ARG A 530 4.45 26.32 15.74
CA ARG A 530 3.88 25.65 14.57
C ARG A 530 3.25 24.33 15.00
N GLY A 531 1.98 24.11 14.67
CA GLY A 531 1.22 22.92 15.04
C GLY A 531 0.48 22.28 13.87
N ARG A 532 -0.25 21.18 14.11
CA ARG A 532 -1.09 20.49 13.10
C ARG A 532 -2.03 21.48 12.39
N PHE A 533 -2.66 22.34 13.18
CA PHE A 533 -3.67 23.32 12.75
C PHE A 533 -3.07 24.69 12.38
N GLY A 534 -1.88 24.71 11.77
CA GLY A 534 -1.25 25.93 11.25
C GLY A 534 -0.22 26.60 12.17
N ILE A 535 0.10 27.86 11.86
CA ILE A 535 1.28 28.59 12.36
C ILE A 535 0.84 29.73 13.29
N VAL A 536 1.48 29.85 14.45
CA VAL A 536 1.24 30.92 15.43
C VAL A 536 2.29 32.01 15.28
N TYR A 537 1.82 33.25 15.06
CA TYR A 537 2.66 34.44 14.94
C TYR A 537 2.42 35.38 16.12
N LYS A 538 3.47 36.05 16.58
CA LYS A 538 3.38 37.21 17.46
C LYS A 538 2.92 38.42 16.65
N ALA A 539 1.86 39.09 17.11
CA ALA A 539 1.51 40.43 16.66
C ALA A 539 1.96 41.46 17.71
N GLU A 540 2.68 42.49 17.29
CA GLU A 540 3.10 43.61 18.14
C GLU A 540 2.31 44.87 17.76
N LEU A 541 1.27 45.19 18.54
CA LEU A 541 0.36 46.31 18.28
C LEU A 541 0.81 47.59 19.01
N PRO A 542 0.32 48.77 18.58
CA PRO A 542 0.56 50.03 19.30
C PRO A 542 0.11 49.95 20.77
N ASN A 543 0.82 50.68 21.65
CA ASN A 543 0.65 50.64 23.12
C ASN A 543 1.08 49.31 23.77
N GLU A 544 2.15 48.68 23.27
CA GLU A 544 2.79 47.45 23.79
C GLU A 544 1.96 46.15 23.83
N ILE A 545 0.70 46.20 23.36
CA ILE A 545 -0.20 45.04 23.28
C ILE A 545 0.42 43.96 22.37
N LYS A 546 0.54 42.75 22.91
CA LYS A 546 1.14 41.59 22.23
C LYS A 546 0.11 40.47 22.16
N LEU A 547 -0.10 39.91 20.98
CA LEU A 547 -1.10 38.85 20.73
C LEU A 547 -0.45 37.65 20.04
N ALA A 548 -1.06 36.47 20.23
CA ALA A 548 -0.74 35.26 19.49
C ALA A 548 -1.81 35.04 18.40
N VAL A 549 -1.43 35.25 17.14
CA VAL A 549 -2.30 35.11 15.96
C VAL A 549 -1.99 33.78 15.29
N LYS A 550 -2.87 32.79 15.48
CA LYS A 550 -2.78 31.48 14.83
C LYS A 550 -3.45 31.53 13.46
N LYS A 551 -2.66 31.45 12.40
CA LYS A 551 -3.15 31.27 11.03
C LYS A 551 -3.34 29.78 10.76
N ILE A 552 -4.59 29.36 10.58
CA ILE A 552 -4.92 27.96 10.26
C ILE A 552 -4.57 27.68 8.79
N SER A 553 -4.02 26.51 8.52
CA SER A 553 -3.81 26.03 7.14
C SER A 553 -5.15 25.66 6.50
N PRO A 554 -5.39 25.95 5.20
CA PRO A 554 -6.63 25.58 4.51
C PRO A 554 -6.63 24.07 4.17
N HIS A 555 -6.89 23.24 5.18
CA HIS A 555 -7.01 21.77 5.11
C HIS A 555 -8.22 21.28 5.96
N SER A 556 -9.40 21.89 5.77
CA SER A 556 -10.69 21.35 6.23
C SER A 556 -11.87 22.18 5.72
N LYS A 557 -13.03 21.52 5.62
CA LYS A 557 -14.39 22.05 5.35
C LYS A 557 -14.72 22.43 3.89
N GLN A 558 -15.50 21.55 3.28
CA GLN A 558 -16.44 21.87 2.18
C GLN A 558 -17.88 22.11 2.72
N GLN A 559 -18.04 22.23 4.04
CA GLN A 559 -19.29 22.53 4.77
C GLN A 559 -19.23 23.91 5.43
N GLY A 560 -20.41 24.54 5.52
CA GLY A 560 -20.77 25.60 6.46
C GLY A 560 -19.68 26.62 6.87
N LYS A 561 -19.62 27.76 6.16
CA LYS A 561 -19.04 29.01 6.70
C LYS A 561 -19.58 29.30 8.11
N ASP A 562 -20.87 29.05 8.29
CA ASP A 562 -21.63 29.32 9.51
C ASP A 562 -21.40 28.25 10.59
N GLU A 563 -20.75 27.13 10.27
CA GLU A 563 -20.34 26.09 11.23
C GLU A 563 -18.99 26.38 11.83
N LEU A 564 -18.01 26.70 10.98
CA LEU A 564 -16.71 27.20 11.43
C LEU A 564 -16.87 28.46 12.32
N GLN A 565 -17.79 29.37 11.98
CA GLN A 565 -18.11 30.51 12.86
C GLN A 565 -18.84 30.12 14.15
N ARG A 566 -19.76 29.14 14.12
CA ARG A 566 -20.47 28.62 15.31
C ARG A 566 -19.51 27.95 16.29
N GLU A 567 -18.53 27.20 15.80
CA GLU A 567 -17.50 26.54 16.60
C GLU A 567 -16.49 27.54 17.18
N ILE A 568 -16.06 28.53 16.40
CA ILE A 568 -15.25 29.67 16.88
C ILE A 568 -15.99 30.45 17.97
N PHE A 569 -17.29 30.69 17.81
CA PHE A 569 -18.14 31.34 18.82
C PHE A 569 -18.25 30.49 20.10
N ASN A 570 -18.43 29.17 19.97
CA ASN A 570 -18.43 28.26 21.11
C ASN A 570 -17.09 28.30 21.87
N MET A 571 -15.95 28.26 21.16
CA MET A 571 -14.62 28.42 21.78
C MET A 571 -14.43 29.78 22.45
N LYS A 572 -14.93 30.87 21.85
CA LYS A 572 -14.86 32.23 22.43
C LYS A 572 -15.62 32.32 23.76
N SER A 573 -16.65 31.49 23.95
CA SER A 573 -17.44 31.41 25.20
C SER A 573 -16.81 30.54 26.31
N LEU A 574 -15.69 29.87 26.05
CA LEU A 574 -14.94 29.12 27.08
C LEU A 574 -14.08 30.10 27.90
N HIS A 575 -14.48 30.32 29.16
CA HIS A 575 -13.78 31.19 30.10
C HIS A 575 -13.42 30.39 31.36
N HIS A 576 -12.12 30.11 31.55
CA HIS A 576 -11.61 29.40 32.72
C HIS A 576 -10.15 29.80 32.98
N GLU A 577 -9.75 29.92 34.25
CA GLU A 577 -8.41 30.40 34.66
C GLU A 577 -7.27 29.60 34.01
N ASN A 578 -7.47 28.28 33.84
CA ASN A 578 -6.47 27.37 33.29
C ASN A 578 -6.68 26.97 31.82
N LEU A 579 -7.41 27.78 31.05
CA LEU A 579 -7.47 27.68 29.58
C LEU A 579 -6.85 28.94 28.94
N VAL A 580 -6.28 28.81 27.74
CA VAL A 580 -5.87 29.96 26.94
C VAL A 580 -7.11 30.61 26.32
N GLN A 581 -7.31 31.90 26.61
CA GLN A 581 -8.47 32.64 26.13
C GLN A 581 -8.38 32.91 24.62
N LEU A 582 -9.38 32.45 23.87
CA LEU A 582 -9.64 32.96 22.52
C LEU A 582 -10.27 34.35 22.65
N LEU A 583 -9.59 35.37 22.13
CA LEU A 583 -10.07 36.75 22.11
C LEU A 583 -11.02 36.96 20.94
N ASP A 584 -10.62 36.53 19.74
CA ASP A 584 -11.49 36.55 18.57
C ASP A 584 -11.06 35.60 17.45
N GLY A 585 -11.92 35.44 16.44
CA GLY A 585 -11.61 34.66 15.25
C GLY A 585 -12.12 35.31 13.96
N TYR A 586 -11.37 35.14 12.88
CA TYR A 586 -11.72 35.59 11.53
C TYR A 586 -11.65 34.43 10.55
N SER A 587 -12.61 34.36 9.62
CA SER A 587 -12.71 33.27 8.65
C SER A 587 -13.51 33.69 7.41
N ILE A 588 -12.80 34.06 6.33
CA ILE A 588 -13.39 34.38 5.01
C ILE A 588 -12.43 33.89 3.91
N LYS A 589 -12.98 33.27 2.86
CA LYS A 589 -12.23 32.67 1.75
C LYS A 589 -11.14 31.74 2.35
N ASP A 590 -9.89 31.88 1.93
CA ASP A 590 -8.76 31.04 2.33
C ASP A 590 -7.98 31.58 3.56
N LEU A 591 -8.54 32.57 4.28
CA LEU A 591 -7.88 33.21 5.43
C LEU A 591 -8.67 32.97 6.72
N HIS A 592 -8.19 32.00 7.49
CA HIS A 592 -8.69 31.67 8.83
C HIS A 592 -7.64 32.03 9.89
N LEU A 593 -7.99 32.92 10.81
CA LEU A 593 -7.14 33.40 11.90
C LEU A 593 -7.85 33.26 13.25
N LEU A 594 -7.14 32.79 14.27
CA LEU A 594 -7.58 32.81 15.67
C LEU A 594 -6.63 33.72 16.46
N VAL A 595 -7.18 34.60 17.29
CA VAL A 595 -6.44 35.60 18.06
C VAL A 595 -6.56 35.29 19.54
N TYR A 596 -5.41 35.07 20.20
CA TYR A 596 -5.29 34.73 21.61
C TYR A 596 -4.40 35.74 22.35
N ASP A 597 -4.53 35.83 23.67
CA ASP A 597 -3.57 36.55 24.52
C ASP A 597 -2.16 35.94 24.38
N TYR A 598 -1.12 36.79 24.39
CA TYR A 598 0.27 36.33 24.28
C TYR A 598 0.83 35.83 25.61
N MET A 599 1.17 34.54 25.67
CA MET A 599 1.70 33.88 26.87
C MET A 599 3.20 34.15 27.03
N HIS A 600 3.51 35.24 27.75
CA HIS A 600 4.86 35.80 27.92
C HIS A 600 5.93 34.85 28.47
N LYS A 601 5.56 33.78 29.21
CA LYS A 601 6.51 32.80 29.77
C LYS A 601 6.71 31.56 28.88
N GLY A 602 6.04 31.52 27.73
CA GLY A 602 6.16 30.43 26.75
C GLY A 602 5.40 29.17 27.17
N SER A 603 5.89 28.02 26.71
CA SER A 603 5.35 26.71 27.05
C SER A 603 6.04 26.08 28.26
N LEU A 604 5.36 25.13 28.91
CA LEU A 604 5.90 24.33 30.00
C LEU A 604 7.12 23.50 29.55
N HIS A 605 7.15 23.07 28.27
CA HIS A 605 8.33 22.46 27.65
C HIS A 605 9.57 23.36 27.76
N HIS A 606 9.43 24.62 27.34
CA HIS A 606 10.50 25.61 27.42
C HIS A 606 10.87 25.92 28.88
N ALA A 607 9.92 25.90 29.82
CA ALA A 607 10.18 26.16 31.24
C ALA A 607 10.87 24.99 31.99
N LEU A 608 10.69 23.73 31.56
CA LEU A 608 11.26 22.56 32.24
C LEU A 608 12.57 22.07 31.61
N PHE A 609 12.66 22.03 30.29
CA PHE A 609 13.69 21.23 29.59
C PHE A 609 14.76 22.05 28.87
N GLU A 610 14.43 23.24 28.38
CA GLU A 610 15.36 24.01 27.53
C GLU A 610 16.45 24.72 28.38
N PRO A 611 17.75 24.49 28.13
CA PRO A 611 18.84 25.02 28.98
C PRO A 611 18.89 26.55 29.06
N ASN A 612 18.38 27.24 28.05
CA ASN A 612 18.40 28.70 27.92
C ASN A 612 17.18 29.38 28.58
N SER A 613 16.32 28.61 29.25
CA SER A 613 15.07 29.13 29.82
C SER A 613 15.30 30.08 30.98
N THR A 614 14.69 31.27 30.90
CA THR A 614 14.69 32.25 32.00
C THR A 614 13.60 31.99 33.04
N THR A 615 12.65 31.10 32.74
CA THR A 615 11.52 30.75 33.61
C THR A 615 11.89 29.59 34.54
N LYS A 616 12.26 29.90 35.78
CA LYS A 616 12.53 28.88 36.81
C LYS A 616 11.24 28.48 37.54
N LEU A 617 10.87 27.21 37.47
CA LEU A 617 9.73 26.64 38.20
C LEU A 617 10.20 25.96 39.50
N ASP A 618 9.94 26.60 40.64
CA ASP A 618 10.10 26.03 41.98
C ASP A 618 9.00 24.99 42.29
N TRP A 619 9.02 24.39 43.49
CA TRP A 619 8.01 23.39 43.85
C TRP A 619 6.59 23.96 43.89
N LYS A 620 6.41 25.19 44.39
CA LYS A 620 5.09 25.83 44.51
C LYS A 620 4.49 26.10 43.12
N ALA A 621 5.30 26.60 42.18
CA ALA A 621 4.92 26.80 40.79
C ALA A 621 4.61 25.46 40.11
N ARG A 622 5.44 24.41 40.27
CA ARG A 622 5.19 23.08 39.70
C ARG A 622 3.89 22.46 40.22
N PHE A 623 3.62 22.53 41.52
CA PHE A 623 2.38 22.04 42.11
C PHE A 623 1.16 22.84 41.60
N GLY A 624 1.28 24.17 41.49
CA GLY A 624 0.28 25.03 40.88
C GLY A 624 0.01 24.71 39.41
N VAL A 625 1.03 24.35 38.64
CA VAL A 625 0.90 23.87 37.26
C VAL A 625 0.14 22.53 37.21
N CYS A 626 0.49 21.55 38.05
CA CYS A 626 -0.23 20.28 38.15
C CYS A 626 -1.72 20.47 38.45
N LEU A 627 -2.04 21.28 39.46
CA LEU A 627 -3.41 21.60 39.86
C LEU A 627 -4.15 22.38 38.77
N GLY A 628 -3.50 23.37 38.14
CA GLY A 628 -4.09 24.17 37.07
C GLY A 628 -4.47 23.33 35.85
N ILE A 629 -3.59 22.43 35.41
CA ILE A 629 -3.90 21.49 34.31
C ILE A 629 -5.11 20.61 34.71
N ALA A 630 -5.11 20.06 35.92
CA ALA A 630 -6.21 19.20 36.39
C ALA A 630 -7.56 19.95 36.47
N ARG A 631 -7.57 21.21 36.93
CA ARG A 631 -8.76 22.09 36.91
C ARG A 631 -9.23 22.40 35.49
N GLY A 632 -8.31 22.71 34.57
CA GLY A 632 -8.62 22.95 33.16
C GLY A 632 -9.25 21.73 32.48
N LEU A 633 -8.75 20.53 32.76
CA LEU A 633 -9.33 19.28 32.28
C LEU A 633 -10.68 18.95 32.94
N LYS A 634 -10.85 19.18 34.25
CA LYS A 634 -12.15 19.08 34.96
C LYS A 634 -13.22 19.94 34.30
N TYR A 635 -12.89 21.18 33.94
CA TYR A 635 -13.78 22.09 33.22
C TYR A 635 -14.11 21.62 31.79
N LEU A 636 -13.16 21.03 31.07
CA LEU A 636 -13.40 20.50 29.71
C LEU A 636 -14.17 19.15 29.70
N HIS A 637 -13.98 18.31 30.72
CA HIS A 637 -14.50 16.93 30.75
C HIS A 637 -15.85 16.78 31.46
N GLU A 638 -16.10 17.57 32.52
CA GLU A 638 -17.18 17.31 33.49
C GLU A 638 -18.17 18.49 33.64
N GLU A 639 -17.95 19.64 32.98
CA GLU A 639 -18.89 20.76 33.02
C GLU A 639 -20.13 20.49 32.14
N LYS A 640 -21.34 20.80 32.65
CA LYS A 640 -22.61 20.40 32.01
C LYS A 640 -22.83 20.99 30.63
N ARG A 641 -22.15 22.09 30.30
CA ARG A 641 -22.25 22.81 29.02
C ARG A 641 -21.25 22.31 27.97
N PHE A 642 -20.16 21.68 28.38
CA PHE A 642 -19.04 21.35 27.49
C PHE A 642 -18.40 20.00 27.88
N LYS A 643 -18.40 19.04 26.96
CA LYS A 643 -17.78 17.71 27.16
C LYS A 643 -16.73 17.46 26.07
N ILE A 644 -15.64 18.23 26.14
CA ILE A 644 -14.59 18.32 25.12
C ILE A 644 -13.42 17.43 25.54
N VAL A 645 -13.03 16.49 24.67
CA VAL A 645 -11.74 15.78 24.81
C VAL A 645 -10.63 16.63 24.18
N HIS A 646 -9.50 16.75 24.84
CA HIS A 646 -8.36 17.55 24.38
C HIS A 646 -7.49 16.79 23.38
N GLY A 647 -7.26 15.49 23.58
CA GLY A 647 -6.61 14.57 22.65
C GLY A 647 -5.11 14.79 22.39
N ASN A 648 -4.49 15.81 23.00
CA ASN A 648 -3.15 16.28 22.66
C ASN A 648 -2.44 16.95 23.85
N ILE A 649 -2.60 16.41 25.07
CA ILE A 649 -2.01 16.97 26.30
C ILE A 649 -0.52 16.62 26.37
N LYS A 650 0.34 17.65 26.40
CA LYS A 650 1.81 17.56 26.48
C LYS A 650 2.42 18.92 26.86
N PRO A 651 3.68 19.00 27.34
CA PRO A 651 4.26 20.26 27.84
C PRO A 651 4.39 21.39 26.82
N SER A 652 4.41 21.10 25.52
CA SER A 652 4.42 22.13 24.47
C SER A 652 3.04 22.78 24.23
N ASN A 653 1.95 22.11 24.63
CA ASN A 653 0.57 22.62 24.54
C ASN A 653 0.07 23.22 25.88
N ILE A 654 0.87 23.18 26.94
CA ILE A 654 0.60 23.84 28.21
C ILE A 654 1.41 25.14 28.23
N LEU A 655 0.73 26.29 28.24
CA LEU A 655 1.36 27.61 28.26
C LEU A 655 1.37 28.20 29.68
N LEU A 656 2.29 29.13 29.92
CA LEU A 656 2.47 29.82 31.20
C LEU A 656 2.25 31.32 31.03
N ASP A 657 1.40 31.90 31.88
CA ASP A 657 1.21 33.35 31.95
C ASP A 657 2.24 34.05 32.85
N ASN A 658 2.11 35.36 33.03
CA ASN A 658 3.03 36.16 33.84
C ASN A 658 3.10 35.73 35.32
N SER A 659 2.08 35.06 35.84
CA SER A 659 2.01 34.53 37.21
C SER A 659 2.51 33.07 37.34
N LEU A 660 3.00 32.47 36.25
CA LEU A 660 3.32 31.04 36.11
C LEU A 660 2.10 30.12 36.22
N THR A 661 0.89 30.65 36.03
CA THR A 661 -0.34 29.85 36.01
C THR A 661 -0.43 29.08 34.70
N ALA A 662 -0.67 27.77 34.80
CA ALA A 662 -0.82 26.90 33.64
C ALA A 662 -2.13 27.15 32.90
N LYS A 663 -2.05 27.28 31.58
CA LYS A 663 -3.19 27.38 30.66
C LYS A 663 -3.05 26.36 29.54
N LEU A 664 -4.04 25.49 29.38
CA LEU A 664 -4.10 24.56 28.25
C LEU A 664 -4.35 25.31 26.95
N SER A 665 -3.75 24.85 25.85
CA SER A 665 -3.90 25.39 24.50
C SER A 665 -4.07 24.27 23.46
N ASP A 666 -4.54 24.62 22.26
CA ASP A 666 -4.89 23.66 21.20
C ASP A 666 -5.98 22.61 21.59
N PHE A 667 -6.78 22.91 22.61
CA PHE A 667 -8.04 22.22 22.93
C PHE A 667 -9.16 22.66 21.97
N GLY A 668 -10.22 21.85 21.83
CA GLY A 668 -11.39 22.17 21.00
C GLY A 668 -11.18 22.10 19.48
N LEU A 669 -9.94 22.20 18.98
CA LEU A 669 -9.64 22.15 17.54
C LEU A 669 -10.01 20.81 16.88
N ALA A 670 -10.03 19.71 17.64
CA ALA A 670 -10.51 18.41 17.16
C ALA A 670 -12.03 18.36 16.89
N THR A 671 -12.82 19.30 17.45
CA THR A 671 -14.26 19.44 17.16
C THR A 671 -14.56 20.44 16.04
N LEU A 672 -13.56 21.01 15.37
CA LEU A 672 -13.73 21.81 14.14
C LEU A 672 -13.45 21.01 12.85
N CYS A 673 -13.09 19.74 12.96
CA CYS A 673 -12.81 18.86 11.84
C CYS A 673 -13.55 17.54 12.06
N ASP A 674 -14.60 17.29 11.26
CA ASP A 674 -15.18 15.96 11.14
C ASP A 674 -14.16 15.05 10.40
N GLU A 675 -13.39 14.28 11.17
CA GLU A 675 -12.49 13.23 10.69
C GLU A 675 -12.95 11.89 11.31
N GLU A 676 -13.23 10.87 10.48
CA GLU A 676 -13.67 9.55 10.96
C GLU A 676 -12.55 8.71 11.61
N ASP A 677 -11.30 9.17 11.58
CA ASP A 677 -10.17 8.57 12.31
C ASP A 677 -9.51 9.56 13.30
N PRO A 678 -9.80 9.47 14.61
CA PRO A 678 -9.15 10.31 15.61
C PRO A 678 -7.70 9.90 15.94
N PHE A 679 -7.17 8.78 15.43
CA PHE A 679 -5.82 8.29 15.75
C PHE A 679 -4.71 8.98 14.92
N MET A 680 -5.02 9.51 13.74
CA MET A 680 -4.05 10.21 12.89
C MET A 680 -3.49 11.51 13.49
N ALA A 681 -4.18 12.10 14.48
CA ALA A 681 -3.80 13.37 15.11
C ALA A 681 -2.43 13.37 15.84
N ILE A 682 -1.86 12.20 16.18
CA ILE A 682 -0.74 12.06 17.14
C ILE A 682 0.53 11.47 16.48
N LYS A 683 0.57 11.29 15.15
CA LYS A 683 1.64 10.56 14.44
C LYS A 683 3.04 11.22 14.41
N ALA A 684 3.19 12.46 14.89
CA ALA A 684 4.49 13.12 15.01
C ALA A 684 5.42 12.41 16.03
N LYS A 685 6.69 12.15 15.66
CA LYS A 685 7.65 11.32 16.42
C LYS A 685 7.66 11.56 17.94
N GLY A 686 7.65 12.81 18.39
CA GLY A 686 7.67 13.17 19.82
C GLY A 686 6.34 13.12 20.57
N SER A 687 5.20 12.83 19.92
CA SER A 687 3.88 12.82 20.58
C SER A 687 3.41 11.43 21.00
N ARG A 688 4.03 10.35 20.52
CA ARG A 688 3.65 8.95 20.84
C ARG A 688 3.77 8.60 22.33
N VAL A 689 4.65 9.26 23.08
CA VAL A 689 4.89 8.97 24.52
C VAL A 689 3.73 9.38 25.44
N TYR A 690 2.87 10.30 25.00
CA TYR A 690 1.68 10.73 25.73
C TYR A 690 0.43 9.90 25.35
N MET A 691 0.57 8.97 24.41
CA MET A 691 -0.53 8.20 23.81
C MET A 691 -1.01 7.10 24.76
N ALA A 692 -2.32 7.05 25.02
CA ALA A 692 -2.92 6.00 25.83
C ALA A 692 -2.94 4.65 25.08
N PRO A 693 -2.69 3.50 25.74
CA PRO A 693 -2.56 2.20 25.06
C PRO A 693 -3.76 1.82 24.18
N GLU A 694 -4.98 2.17 24.60
CA GLU A 694 -6.20 1.90 23.83
C GLU A 694 -6.28 2.64 22.48
N TYR A 695 -5.58 3.76 22.31
CA TYR A 695 -5.46 4.43 21.01
C TYR A 695 -4.67 3.56 20.02
N SER A 696 -3.62 2.88 20.49
CA SER A 696 -2.85 1.92 19.67
C SER A 696 -3.61 0.62 19.37
N MET A 697 -4.83 0.47 19.90
CA MET A 697 -5.73 -0.68 19.70
C MET A 697 -7.01 -0.28 18.94
N GLY A 698 -7.05 0.90 18.31
CA GLY A 698 -8.19 1.35 17.50
C GLY A 698 -9.48 1.65 18.29
N LYS A 699 -9.40 1.87 19.61
CA LYS A 699 -10.59 2.09 20.45
C LYS A 699 -10.88 3.57 20.63
N ALA A 700 -12.16 3.95 20.46
CA ALA A 700 -12.65 5.32 20.43
C ALA A 700 -12.04 6.22 21.52
N ILE A 701 -11.64 7.44 21.14
CA ILE A 701 -11.03 8.41 22.04
C ILE A 701 -12.00 8.83 23.15
N THR A 702 -11.53 8.83 24.40
CA THR A 702 -12.33 9.22 25.58
C THR A 702 -11.54 10.13 26.52
N VAL A 703 -12.25 10.81 27.42
CA VAL A 703 -11.67 11.60 28.53
C VAL A 703 -10.69 10.81 29.41
N LYS A 704 -10.79 9.47 29.47
CA LYS A 704 -9.87 8.61 30.23
C LYS A 704 -8.47 8.53 29.61
N ALA A 705 -8.33 8.84 28.33
CA ALA A 705 -7.04 8.89 27.66
C ALA A 705 -6.35 10.25 27.82
N ASP A 706 -7.11 11.35 27.88
CA ASP A 706 -6.59 12.64 28.36
C ASP A 706 -6.02 12.51 29.79
N VAL A 707 -6.69 11.75 30.67
CA VAL A 707 -6.18 11.42 32.02
C VAL A 707 -4.85 10.66 31.96
N TYR A 708 -4.66 9.75 30.99
CA TYR A 708 -3.38 9.06 30.77
C TYR A 708 -2.28 10.04 30.35
N SER A 709 -2.53 10.87 29.32
CA SER A 709 -1.58 11.87 28.84
C SER A 709 -1.19 12.88 29.94
N PHE A 710 -2.16 13.29 30.77
CA PHE A 710 -1.93 14.09 31.97
C PHE A 710 -1.04 13.36 33.00
N GLY A 711 -1.25 12.05 33.22
CA GLY A 711 -0.39 11.23 34.07
C GLY A 711 1.08 11.22 33.64
N ILE A 712 1.35 11.16 32.34
CA ILE A 712 2.71 11.29 31.79
C ILE A 712 3.29 12.68 32.09
N VAL A 713 2.52 13.76 31.84
CA VAL A 713 2.94 15.14 32.13
C VAL A 713 3.22 15.38 33.62
N LEU A 714 2.50 14.71 34.54
CA LEU A 714 2.81 14.79 35.97
C LEU A 714 4.20 14.22 36.31
N LEU A 715 4.61 13.11 35.69
CA LEU A 715 5.97 12.56 35.87
C LEU A 715 7.03 13.55 35.38
N GLU A 716 6.79 14.21 34.25
CA GLU A 716 7.70 15.20 33.68
C GLU A 716 7.85 16.46 34.55
N ILE A 717 6.74 17.02 35.05
CA ILE A 717 6.76 18.20 35.93
C ILE A 717 7.55 17.92 37.21
N VAL A 718 7.30 16.78 37.86
CA VAL A 718 7.96 16.43 39.12
C VAL A 718 9.43 16.06 38.92
N SER A 719 9.79 15.41 37.81
CA SER A 719 11.16 14.96 37.53
C SER A 719 12.06 15.97 36.84
N GLY A 720 11.50 16.97 36.14
CA GLY A 720 12.26 17.90 35.31
C GLY A 720 12.92 17.24 34.10
N LYS A 721 12.38 16.10 33.63
CA LYS A 721 12.87 15.30 32.50
C LYS A 721 11.79 15.12 31.43
N VAL A 722 12.23 14.97 30.18
CA VAL A 722 11.38 14.55 29.06
C VAL A 722 10.98 13.07 29.17
N SER A 723 9.81 12.72 28.65
CA SER A 723 9.26 11.35 28.71
C SER A 723 10.07 10.29 27.95
N ALA A 724 10.85 10.70 26.95
CA ALA A 724 11.83 9.86 26.26
C ALA A 724 13.03 10.71 25.87
N ASP A 725 14.22 10.33 26.34
CA ASP A 725 15.47 10.99 26.01
C ASP A 725 16.19 10.22 24.89
N TYR A 726 16.35 10.86 23.72
CA TYR A 726 16.97 10.27 22.54
C TYR A 726 18.41 10.79 22.37
N THR A 727 19.29 10.34 23.25
CA THR A 727 20.74 10.55 23.09
C THR A 727 21.27 9.69 21.94
N PRO A 728 22.02 10.26 20.97
CA PRO A 728 22.66 9.47 19.93
C PRO A 728 23.59 8.40 20.55
N ASN A 729 23.50 7.18 20.03
CA ASN A 729 24.28 6.01 20.45
C ASN A 729 23.97 5.45 21.85
N GLN A 730 22.76 5.69 22.41
CA GLN A 730 22.25 4.96 23.58
C GLN A 730 20.80 4.50 23.37
N GLU A 731 20.34 3.54 24.19
CA GLU A 731 18.93 3.13 24.22
C GLU A 731 18.07 4.23 24.86
N ALA A 732 16.88 4.47 24.31
CA ALA A 732 15.99 5.53 24.80
C ALA A 732 15.41 5.17 26.17
N GLU A 733 15.81 5.87 27.23
CA GLU A 733 15.23 5.71 28.56
C GLU A 733 13.85 6.39 28.62
N PHE A 734 12.79 5.59 28.75
CA PHE A 734 11.43 6.09 28.97
C PHE A 734 11.19 6.43 30.44
N LEU A 735 10.66 7.63 30.71
CA LEU A 735 10.39 8.12 32.05
C LEU A 735 9.34 7.29 32.79
N LEU A 736 8.36 6.74 32.06
CA LEU A 736 7.29 5.89 32.59
C LEU A 736 7.84 4.57 33.16
N ASP A 737 8.72 3.88 32.42
CA ASP A 737 9.33 2.62 32.86
C ASP A 737 10.20 2.86 34.12
N LYS A 738 10.96 3.95 34.11
CA LYS A 738 11.75 4.40 35.26
C LYS A 738 10.88 4.69 36.49
N ALA A 739 9.71 5.30 36.28
CA ALA A 739 8.73 5.56 37.33
C ALA A 739 8.13 4.26 37.88
N GLY A 740 7.71 3.32 37.02
CA GLY A 740 7.21 2.00 37.43
C GLY A 740 8.22 1.24 38.29
N VAL A 741 9.47 1.15 37.83
CA VAL A 741 10.55 0.47 38.55
C VAL A 741 10.87 1.11 39.91
N LEU A 742 10.62 2.41 40.09
CA LEU A 742 10.75 3.09 41.39
C LEU A 742 9.48 2.95 42.26
N TYR A 743 8.29 2.93 41.66
CA TYR A 743 7.02 2.69 42.33
C TYR A 743 6.99 1.31 43.00
N ASP A 744 7.30 0.25 42.24
CA ASP A 744 7.33 -1.14 42.73
C ASP A 744 8.36 -1.37 43.85
N LYS A 745 9.40 -0.51 43.90
CA LYS A 745 10.44 -0.54 44.94
C LYS A 745 10.13 0.36 46.15
N GLY A 746 8.96 1.00 46.20
CA GLY A 746 8.57 1.95 47.25
C GLY A 746 9.41 3.24 47.27
N ARG A 747 10.07 3.57 46.15
CA ARG A 747 11.10 4.63 46.01
C ARG A 747 10.74 5.70 44.99
N ILE A 748 9.45 5.89 44.69
CA ILE A 748 9.00 6.83 43.65
C ILE A 748 9.49 8.28 43.84
N LEU A 749 9.69 8.71 45.09
CA LEU A 749 10.26 10.03 45.42
C LEU A 749 11.72 10.24 44.93
N ASP A 750 12.44 9.18 44.55
CA ASP A 750 13.77 9.31 43.93
C ASP A 750 13.69 9.87 42.49
N LEU A 751 12.48 9.98 41.92
CA LEU A 751 12.23 10.57 40.61
C LEU A 751 12.19 12.11 40.63
N VAL A 752 12.06 12.74 41.81
CA VAL A 752 11.91 14.21 41.94
C VAL A 752 13.16 14.95 41.42
N ASP A 753 12.94 16.05 40.70
CA ASP A 753 13.98 16.86 40.06
C ASP A 753 15.06 17.30 41.08
N LYS A 754 16.31 16.92 40.82
CA LYS A 754 17.47 17.28 41.65
C LYS A 754 17.70 18.79 41.71
N LYS A 755 17.21 19.57 40.74
CA LYS A 755 17.24 21.04 40.74
C LYS A 755 16.40 21.65 41.88
N LEU A 756 15.47 20.90 42.48
CA LEU A 756 14.62 21.30 43.61
C LEU A 756 15.27 21.07 44.99
N ALA A 757 16.57 20.72 45.04
CA ALA A 757 17.47 20.73 46.19
C ALA A 757 16.83 20.92 47.59
N SER A 758 16.15 19.88 48.11
CA SER A 758 15.47 19.82 49.41
C SER A 758 14.33 20.81 49.69
N SER A 759 13.99 21.73 48.78
CA SER A 759 12.96 22.76 48.94
C SER A 759 11.60 22.39 48.29
N TYR A 760 11.20 21.11 48.39
CA TYR A 760 9.90 20.62 47.91
C TYR A 760 9.11 19.92 49.02
N ASP A 761 7.79 20.02 48.98
CA ASP A 761 6.91 19.30 49.91
C ASP A 761 6.89 17.81 49.52
N ARG A 762 7.50 16.96 50.35
CA ARG A 762 7.58 15.51 50.12
C ARG A 762 6.23 14.80 50.14
N LYS A 763 5.23 15.32 50.87
CA LYS A 763 3.87 14.77 50.90
C LYS A 763 3.15 15.11 49.59
N GLN A 764 3.18 16.37 49.16
CA GLN A 764 2.63 16.77 47.86
C GLN A 764 3.31 16.05 46.70
N ALA A 765 4.64 15.96 46.69
CA ALA A 765 5.39 15.27 45.64
C ALA A 765 5.03 13.77 45.58
N LEU A 766 4.90 13.10 46.73
CA LEU A 766 4.44 11.72 46.78
C LEU A 766 3.00 11.59 46.24
N THR A 767 2.08 12.46 46.66
CA THR A 767 0.70 12.46 46.16
C THR A 767 0.64 12.65 44.64
N VAL A 768 1.37 13.61 44.08
CA VAL A 768 1.39 13.86 42.62
C VAL A 768 1.94 12.66 41.85
N LEU A 769 3.03 12.04 42.34
CA LEU A 769 3.64 10.86 41.70
C LEU A 769 2.75 9.61 41.79
N LEU A 770 2.08 9.39 42.93
CA LEU A 770 1.13 8.28 43.07
C LEU A 770 -0.14 8.51 42.22
N LEU A 771 -0.61 9.76 42.09
CA LEU A 771 -1.68 10.12 41.16
C LEU A 771 -1.28 9.84 39.72
N ALA A 772 -0.06 10.21 39.31
CA ALA A 772 0.48 9.88 37.99
C ALA A 772 0.41 8.36 37.72
N MET A 773 0.85 7.53 38.68
CA MET A 773 0.78 6.06 38.56
C MET A 773 -0.65 5.48 38.55
N LYS A 774 -1.65 6.16 39.14
CA LYS A 774 -3.08 5.84 38.94
C LYS A 774 -3.59 6.28 37.56
N CYS A 775 -3.14 7.42 37.05
CA CYS A 775 -3.54 7.97 35.75
C CYS A 775 -3.00 7.17 34.55
N VAL A 776 -1.79 6.61 34.63
CA VAL A 776 -1.15 5.86 33.52
C VAL A 776 -1.50 4.36 33.48
N LYS A 777 -2.54 3.91 34.19
CA LYS A 777 -2.99 2.50 34.18
C LYS A 777 -3.37 2.06 32.77
N LEU A 778 -3.00 0.83 32.37
CA LEU A 778 -3.25 0.32 31.02
C LEU A 778 -4.75 0.28 30.67
N SER A 779 -5.61 -0.20 31.58
CA SER A 779 -7.07 -0.15 31.38
C SER A 779 -7.63 1.26 31.65
N PRO A 780 -8.44 1.83 30.73
CA PRO A 780 -9.11 3.12 30.95
C PRO A 780 -10.08 3.14 32.15
N THR A 781 -10.64 1.99 32.52
CA THR A 781 -11.57 1.88 33.66
C THR A 781 -10.87 2.11 35.00
N LEU A 782 -9.61 1.69 35.13
CA LEU A 782 -8.81 1.76 36.37
C LEU A 782 -8.16 3.13 36.60
N ARG A 783 -8.32 4.07 35.66
CA ARG A 783 -7.86 5.46 35.80
C ARG A 783 -8.92 6.26 36.56
N PRO A 784 -8.56 7.26 37.38
CA PRO A 784 -9.51 8.09 38.13
C PRO A 784 -10.39 8.96 37.21
N LYS A 785 -11.44 9.59 37.74
CA LYS A 785 -12.07 10.78 37.11
C LYS A 785 -11.20 12.01 37.41
N ILE A 786 -11.23 13.03 36.55
CA ILE A 786 -10.33 14.17 36.71
C ILE A 786 -10.79 15.06 37.89
N SER A 787 -12.08 15.10 38.22
CA SER A 787 -12.57 15.68 39.48
C SER A 787 -11.98 15.02 40.73
N GLU A 788 -11.78 13.70 40.75
CA GLU A 788 -11.19 12.99 41.89
C GLU A 788 -9.71 13.31 42.06
N VAL A 789 -8.98 13.43 40.95
CA VAL A 789 -7.59 13.92 40.92
C VAL A 789 -7.53 15.34 41.48
N VAL A 790 -8.43 16.24 41.04
CA VAL A 790 -8.50 17.61 41.54
C VAL A 790 -8.77 17.64 43.05
N SER A 791 -9.75 16.90 43.56
CA SER A 791 -10.02 16.83 45.01
C SER A 791 -8.84 16.31 45.85
N VAL A 792 -8.00 15.42 45.31
CA VAL A 792 -6.77 14.97 46.00
C VAL A 792 -5.63 15.99 45.90
N LEU A 793 -5.53 16.76 44.81
CA LEU A 793 -4.57 17.88 44.69
C LEU A 793 -4.98 19.09 45.54
N GLU A 794 -6.28 19.31 45.74
CA GLU A 794 -6.83 20.35 46.60
C GLU A 794 -6.88 19.93 48.09
N GLY A 795 -6.66 18.64 48.38
CA GLY A 795 -6.60 18.10 49.74
C GLY A 795 -7.96 17.76 50.36
N GLU A 796 -9.04 17.83 49.59
CA GLU A 796 -10.41 17.44 49.98
C GLU A 796 -10.55 15.92 50.20
N LYS A 797 -9.76 15.13 49.46
CA LYS A 797 -9.71 13.67 49.53
C LYS A 797 -8.28 13.17 49.73
N ARG A 798 -8.15 11.95 50.28
CA ARG A 798 -6.92 11.16 50.24
C ARG A 798 -6.87 10.25 49.00
N ILE A 799 -5.68 9.79 48.64
CA ILE A 799 -5.45 9.05 47.39
C ILE A 799 -5.95 7.59 47.44
N ASP A 800 -6.08 7.05 48.64
CA ASP A 800 -6.73 5.78 48.99
C ASP A 800 -8.27 5.88 48.92
N GLU A 801 -8.84 7.08 48.94
CA GLU A 801 -10.29 7.33 48.83
C GLU A 801 -10.77 7.43 47.36
N ILE A 802 -9.91 7.08 46.38
CA ILE A 802 -10.26 6.91 44.96
C ILE A 802 -10.19 5.42 44.59
N SER A 803 -11.36 4.82 44.30
CA SER A 803 -11.54 3.39 44.07
C SER A 803 -11.09 2.90 42.68
N GLU A 804 -10.89 1.59 42.55
CA GLU A 804 -10.69 0.91 41.25
C GLU A 804 -12.05 0.46 40.68
N SER A 805 -12.85 1.44 40.22
CA SER A 805 -14.09 1.32 39.42
C SER A 805 -15.19 0.36 39.90
N ASP A 806 -16.20 0.91 40.59
CA ASP A 806 -17.54 0.31 40.68
C ASP A 806 -18.44 0.85 39.56
N ASP A 807 -19.00 -0.03 38.73
CA ASP A 807 -20.12 0.28 37.83
C ASP A 807 -20.84 -1.03 37.40
N THR A 808 -21.47 -1.72 38.35
CA THR A 808 -22.46 -2.79 38.06
C THR A 808 -23.70 -2.65 38.93
N SER A 809 -24.85 -2.37 38.30
CA SER A 809 -26.13 -2.15 38.99
C SER A 809 -27.04 -3.38 38.95
N SER A 810 -26.66 -4.41 39.73
CA SER A 810 -27.48 -5.59 40.12
C SER A 810 -27.82 -6.60 39.00
N THR A 811 -27.99 -7.91 39.27
CA THR A 811 -28.40 -8.56 40.53
C THR A 811 -27.51 -9.73 41.01
N ASN A 812 -27.17 -9.64 42.30
CA ASN A 812 -27.09 -10.70 43.31
C ASN A 812 -26.07 -11.86 43.23
N ILE A 813 -25.02 -11.71 44.05
CA ILE A 813 -24.66 -12.56 45.21
C ILE A 813 -24.26 -14.04 44.94
N GLY A 814 -23.12 -14.52 45.44
CA GLY A 814 -22.08 -13.85 46.22
C GLY A 814 -20.88 -14.76 46.53
N GLY A 815 -19.72 -14.19 46.84
CA GLY A 815 -19.13 -14.28 48.20
C GLY A 815 -17.88 -15.17 48.20
N LEU A 816 -16.84 -14.96 49.00
CA LEU A 816 -16.57 -13.92 50.01
C LEU A 816 -15.13 -13.39 49.85
N CYS A 817 -14.77 -12.30 50.53
CA CYS A 817 -13.46 -11.66 50.41
C CYS A 817 -12.50 -11.99 51.57
N GLY A 818 -11.19 -11.99 51.28
CA GLY A 818 -10.17 -11.51 52.23
C GLY A 818 -9.20 -12.54 52.83
N ALA A 819 -7.90 -12.36 52.55
CA ALA A 819 -6.81 -12.24 53.55
C ALA A 819 -5.44 -12.20 52.86
N CYS A 820 -4.46 -11.53 53.47
CA CYS A 820 -3.06 -11.51 53.01
C CYS A 820 -2.13 -11.90 54.17
N SER A 821 -1.28 -12.91 53.99
CA SER A 821 -0.19 -13.22 54.91
C SER A 821 0.92 -14.05 54.26
N ARG A 822 2.15 -13.90 54.75
CA ARG A 822 3.28 -14.80 54.48
C ARG A 822 3.25 -15.95 55.49
N ILE A 823 3.70 -17.15 55.11
CA ILE A 823 4.83 -17.90 55.73
C ILE A 823 4.95 -19.31 55.09
N GLU A 824 6.13 -19.89 55.29
CA GLU A 824 6.66 -21.20 54.91
C GLU A 824 5.69 -22.41 54.98
N GLY A 825 5.88 -23.41 54.11
CA GLY A 825 5.18 -24.70 54.22
C GLY A 825 5.51 -25.71 53.10
N LYS A 826 6.16 -26.82 53.45
CA LYS A 826 6.63 -27.86 52.51
C LYS A 826 5.52 -28.81 52.00
N SER A 827 5.61 -29.13 50.71
CA SER A 827 5.47 -30.50 50.13
C SER A 827 4.09 -31.15 49.90
N LEU A 828 4.11 -32.05 48.90
CA LEU A 828 3.12 -33.06 48.47
C LEU A 828 1.89 -32.56 47.68
N SER A 829 1.38 -33.24 46.66
CA SER A 829 1.98 -34.16 45.64
C SER A 829 0.86 -34.60 44.69
N CYS A 830 1.04 -34.50 43.37
CA CYS A 830 0.07 -35.08 42.43
C CYS A 830 0.23 -36.61 42.32
N VAL A 831 -0.88 -37.35 42.30
CA VAL A 831 -0.95 -38.78 41.91
C VAL A 831 -2.17 -38.98 40.99
N PHE A 832 -2.03 -39.81 39.96
CA PHE A 832 -3.03 -40.07 38.90
C PHE A 832 -4.05 -41.18 39.25
N VAL A 833 -5.31 -41.05 38.76
CA VAL A 833 -6.28 -42.12 38.34
C VAL A 833 -7.63 -41.46 37.96
N GLY A 834 -8.49 -41.98 37.06
CA GLY A 834 -8.32 -43.09 36.10
C GLY A 834 -9.64 -43.66 35.54
N PHE A 835 -9.86 -43.52 34.22
CA PHE A 835 -10.73 -44.32 33.31
C PHE A 835 -12.24 -44.61 33.60
N ILE A 836 -13.11 -44.09 32.71
CA ILE A 836 -14.25 -44.75 32.00
C ILE A 836 -15.30 -45.58 32.79
N LYS A 837 -16.61 -45.22 32.73
CA LYS A 837 -17.67 -45.90 31.89
C LYS A 837 -19.14 -45.35 32.03
N GLY A 838 -19.75 -44.97 30.90
CA GLY A 838 -21.17 -45.25 30.50
C GLY A 838 -22.38 -44.54 31.17
N GLY A 839 -23.45 -44.25 30.38
CA GLY A 839 -24.84 -44.17 30.89
C GLY A 839 -25.82 -43.11 30.32
N LYS A 840 -26.63 -43.51 29.32
CA LYS A 840 -28.01 -43.04 28.97
C LYS A 840 -28.40 -41.53 28.98
N ILE A 841 -28.70 -41.04 27.76
CA ILE A 841 -29.93 -40.35 27.31
C ILE A 841 -30.84 -39.68 28.37
N GLY A 842 -31.08 -38.38 28.19
CA GLY A 842 -32.29 -37.67 28.64
C GLY A 842 -32.80 -36.75 27.52
N VAL A 843 -34.11 -36.75 27.24
CA VAL A 843 -34.76 -35.92 26.21
C VAL A 843 -35.85 -35.07 26.86
N CYS A 844 -35.91 -33.78 26.50
CA CYS A 844 -37.04 -32.90 26.82
C CYS A 844 -37.47 -32.13 25.56
N VAL A 845 -38.79 -32.02 25.35
CA VAL A 845 -39.41 -31.44 24.14
C VAL A 845 -40.63 -30.62 24.53
N SER A 846 -40.66 -29.35 24.11
CA SER A 846 -41.85 -28.49 24.06
C SER A 846 -41.58 -27.35 23.07
N LYS A 847 -41.91 -27.50 21.78
CA LYS A 847 -43.21 -27.18 21.16
C LYS A 847 -43.67 -25.71 21.32
N PRO A 848 -43.80 -24.94 20.23
CA PRO A 848 -44.60 -23.71 20.22
C PRO A 848 -46.11 -24.02 20.11
N ALA A 849 -46.95 -23.04 20.43
CA ALA A 849 -48.41 -23.06 20.23
C ALA A 849 -48.83 -22.23 19.00
N ALA A 850 -50.05 -22.42 18.48
CA ALA A 850 -50.49 -21.85 17.21
C ALA A 850 -52.00 -21.53 17.14
N ALA A 851 -52.38 -20.62 16.24
CA ALA A 851 -53.71 -20.39 15.63
C ALA A 851 -53.47 -19.64 14.28
N ALA A 852 -53.92 -20.07 13.10
CA ALA A 852 -55.29 -20.29 12.58
C ALA A 852 -56.01 -18.97 12.20
N ALA A 853 -56.69 -18.78 11.06
CA ALA A 853 -56.87 -19.56 9.81
C ALA A 853 -57.26 -18.56 8.65
N ALA A 854 -57.76 -18.85 7.43
CA ALA A 854 -58.35 -20.06 6.81
C ALA A 854 -58.36 -19.99 5.24
N ALA A 855 -59.25 -20.80 4.63
CA ALA A 855 -59.80 -20.86 3.25
C ALA A 855 -60.01 -19.52 2.47
N ARG A 856 -60.17 -19.48 1.13
CA ARG A 856 -60.80 -20.39 0.11
C ARG A 856 -60.33 -19.97 -1.32
N GLU A 857 -60.67 -20.51 -2.51
CA GLU A 857 -61.54 -21.57 -3.08
C GLU A 857 -60.89 -22.10 -4.42
N GLU A 858 -61.67 -22.47 -5.46
CA GLU A 858 -61.24 -23.00 -6.77
C GLU A 858 -61.90 -22.26 -7.97
N VAL A 859 -61.28 -22.30 -9.16
CA VAL A 859 -61.96 -22.35 -10.48
C VAL A 859 -61.16 -23.23 -11.44
N VAL A 860 -61.82 -24.08 -12.24
CA VAL A 860 -61.18 -25.04 -13.17
C VAL A 860 -61.80 -25.01 -14.58
N VAL A 861 -61.00 -24.73 -15.62
CA VAL A 861 -61.19 -25.17 -17.03
C VAL A 861 -59.78 -25.38 -17.63
N ARG A 862 -59.26 -26.54 -18.08
CA ARG A 862 -59.68 -27.70 -18.91
C ARG A 862 -59.58 -27.55 -20.44
N ARG A 863 -58.48 -28.13 -20.99
CA ARG A 863 -58.35 -28.76 -22.33
C ARG A 863 -58.36 -27.75 -23.52
N VAL A 864 -57.97 -28.05 -24.77
CA VAL A 864 -57.95 -29.30 -25.60
C VAL A 864 -56.67 -29.40 -26.46
N SER A 865 -56.42 -30.57 -27.08
CA SER A 865 -55.30 -30.92 -28.00
C SER A 865 -55.87 -31.77 -29.18
N PRO A 866 -55.11 -32.43 -30.09
CA PRO A 866 -53.85 -32.07 -30.77
C PRO A 866 -53.92 -31.92 -32.34
N PRO A 867 -53.47 -32.88 -33.21
CA PRO A 867 -52.38 -32.76 -34.22
C PRO A 867 -52.92 -32.79 -35.71
N PRO A 868 -52.24 -33.24 -36.83
CA PRO A 868 -50.87 -33.80 -37.05
C PRO A 868 -50.11 -33.48 -38.38
N GLN A 869 -48.92 -34.13 -38.53
CA GLN A 869 -48.29 -34.69 -39.77
C GLN A 869 -47.48 -33.85 -40.82
N SER A 870 -46.18 -34.17 -40.86
CA SER A 870 -45.25 -34.54 -41.98
C SER A 870 -45.82 -34.78 -43.41
N PRO A 871 -45.04 -34.70 -44.53
CA PRO A 871 -43.67 -35.25 -44.69
C PRO A 871 -42.66 -34.52 -45.64
N ALA A 872 -41.56 -35.20 -46.00
CA ALA A 872 -40.45 -34.79 -46.90
C ALA A 872 -40.73 -35.18 -48.40
N PRO A 873 -39.84 -35.10 -49.45
CA PRO A 873 -38.37 -35.39 -49.45
C PRO A 873 -37.40 -34.65 -50.44
N ALA A 874 -36.09 -34.81 -50.17
CA ALA A 874 -34.89 -35.06 -51.01
C ALA A 874 -34.58 -34.42 -52.42
N ALA A 875 -33.24 -34.25 -52.65
CA ALA A 875 -32.49 -34.09 -53.92
C ALA A 875 -32.60 -32.71 -54.65
N ALA A 876 -31.65 -32.20 -55.48
CA ALA A 876 -30.36 -32.67 -56.05
C ALA A 876 -29.54 -31.42 -56.58
N VAL A 877 -28.30 -31.39 -57.12
CA VAL A 877 -27.10 -32.27 -57.24
C VAL A 877 -25.87 -31.44 -57.77
N ALA A 878 -24.64 -32.00 -57.80
CA ALA A 878 -23.42 -31.58 -58.57
C ALA A 878 -22.62 -30.32 -58.13
N THR A 879 -21.27 -30.21 -58.25
CA THR A 879 -20.13 -31.16 -58.49
C THR A 879 -18.82 -30.50 -57.94
N LYS A 880 -17.92 -31.18 -57.19
CA LYS A 880 -16.70 -31.95 -57.60
C LYS A 880 -15.73 -31.23 -58.56
N GLY A 881 -14.39 -31.29 -58.42
CA GLY A 881 -13.46 -31.93 -57.46
C GLY A 881 -11.98 -31.47 -57.69
N HIS A 882 -11.05 -31.57 -56.71
CA HIS A 882 -9.99 -32.61 -56.55
C HIS A 882 -8.81 -32.59 -57.59
N SER A 883 -7.53 -32.93 -57.30
CA SER A 883 -6.74 -33.14 -56.05
C SER A 883 -5.26 -33.56 -56.36
N GLY A 884 -4.28 -33.31 -55.47
CA GLY A 884 -2.91 -33.91 -55.49
C GLY A 884 -1.77 -32.87 -55.27
N LEU A 885 -0.77 -33.01 -54.37
CA LEU A 885 0.29 -34.04 -54.15
C LEU A 885 1.42 -33.95 -55.23
N LEU A 886 2.73 -33.95 -54.94
CA LEU A 886 3.51 -34.50 -53.81
C LEU A 886 4.80 -33.68 -53.46
N SER A 887 5.84 -34.29 -52.87
CA SER A 887 6.91 -33.67 -52.04
C SER A 887 8.33 -33.47 -52.65
N ASN A 888 9.12 -32.60 -51.96
CA ASN A 888 10.59 -32.69 -51.68
C ASN A 888 11.68 -32.04 -52.58
N SER A 889 12.54 -31.26 -51.89
CA SER A 889 14.03 -31.22 -51.93
C SER A 889 14.85 -30.14 -52.70
N LYS A 890 15.65 -29.41 -51.90
CA LYS A 890 17.05 -28.91 -52.06
C LYS A 890 17.56 -28.08 -53.28
N SER A 891 18.24 -26.99 -52.91
CA SER A 891 19.48 -26.39 -53.48
C SER A 891 19.41 -25.51 -54.74
N GLY A 892 20.35 -24.54 -54.86
CA GLY A 892 20.59 -23.75 -56.09
C GLY A 892 20.83 -22.24 -55.91
N HIS A 893 22.07 -21.83 -55.67
CA HIS A 893 22.61 -20.45 -55.81
C HIS A 893 23.52 -20.40 -57.08
N PRO A 894 24.13 -19.27 -57.53
CA PRO A 894 23.94 -17.82 -57.26
C PRO A 894 24.01 -16.95 -58.56
N VAL A 895 24.54 -15.69 -58.47
CA VAL A 895 25.09 -14.80 -59.55
C VAL A 895 24.08 -13.95 -60.35
N LEU A 896 24.41 -12.74 -60.88
CA LEU A 896 25.08 -11.48 -60.43
C LEU A 896 25.11 -10.51 -61.65
N LEU A 897 25.62 -9.27 -61.47
CA LEU A 897 25.91 -8.21 -62.48
C LEU A 897 24.73 -7.31 -62.94
N SER A 898 24.93 -6.09 -63.51
CA SER A 898 25.86 -4.96 -63.22
C SER A 898 25.80 -3.87 -64.33
N SER A 899 25.31 -2.66 -64.04
CA SER A 899 25.54 -1.39 -64.78
C SER A 899 24.93 -0.22 -63.98
N LYS A 900 25.55 0.95 -63.76
CA LYS A 900 25.99 2.05 -64.68
C LYS A 900 24.84 2.71 -65.45
N SER A 901 24.74 4.04 -65.61
CA SER A 901 25.42 5.21 -65.01
C SER A 901 24.84 6.53 -65.60
N GLY A 902 24.81 7.66 -64.88
CA GLY A 902 24.55 8.98 -65.50
C GLY A 902 24.07 10.08 -64.53
N GLN A 903 24.35 11.36 -64.85
CA GLN A 903 23.90 12.55 -64.11
C GLN A 903 23.14 13.50 -65.06
N LEU A 904 22.18 14.29 -64.54
CA LEU A 904 22.29 15.77 -64.48
C LEU A 904 21.07 16.45 -63.78
N VAL A 905 21.32 17.68 -63.35
CA VAL A 905 20.52 18.66 -62.58
C VAL A 905 19.05 18.85 -63.03
N GLY A 906 18.10 19.14 -62.11
CA GLY A 906 16.72 19.49 -62.54
C GLY A 906 15.57 19.82 -61.56
N ASP A 907 15.80 20.09 -60.26
CA ASP A 907 14.86 20.74 -59.30
C ASP A 907 13.46 20.12 -58.92
N SER A 908 13.01 20.45 -57.70
CA SER A 908 11.64 20.42 -57.14
C SER A 908 10.84 19.10 -56.91
N LYS A 909 10.73 18.75 -55.62
CA LYS A 909 9.63 18.01 -54.90
C LYS A 909 9.43 16.50 -55.14
N ARG A 910 9.02 15.84 -54.03
CA ARG A 910 8.50 14.46 -53.88
C ARG A 910 9.39 13.31 -54.40
N MET A 911 10.25 12.80 -53.49
CA MET A 911 10.05 11.45 -52.91
C MET A 911 11.00 11.21 -51.72
N LYS A 912 10.44 10.84 -50.55
CA LYS A 912 11.17 10.23 -49.43
C LYS A 912 10.33 9.08 -48.84
N GLY A 913 10.22 8.03 -49.64
CA GLY A 913 9.90 6.67 -49.19
C GLY A 913 10.98 5.72 -49.72
N LEU A 914 11.03 4.49 -49.20
CA LEU A 914 11.96 3.43 -49.63
C LEU A 914 13.46 3.65 -49.32
N PHE A 915 13.78 3.87 -48.04
CA PHE A 915 14.90 3.17 -47.41
C PHE A 915 14.47 2.66 -46.04
N LYS A 916 14.12 1.37 -45.94
CA LYS A 916 14.11 0.69 -44.63
C LYS A 916 15.56 0.47 -44.24
N SER A 917 15.96 0.90 -43.05
CA SER A 917 17.25 0.50 -42.49
C SER A 917 17.29 -1.02 -42.35
N LYS A 918 18.45 -1.62 -42.64
CA LYS A 918 18.70 -3.04 -42.42
C LYS A 918 18.46 -3.36 -40.94
N PRO A 919 17.76 -4.46 -40.59
CA PRO A 919 17.61 -4.83 -39.18
C PRO A 919 19.00 -5.01 -38.54
N ARG A 920 19.22 -4.33 -37.42
CA ARG A 920 20.46 -4.44 -36.64
C ARG A 920 20.52 -5.80 -35.97
N THR A 921 21.67 -6.46 -36.02
CA THR A 921 21.91 -7.70 -35.26
C THR A 921 22.15 -7.40 -33.78
N PRO A 922 22.04 -8.38 -32.88
CA PRO A 922 22.39 -8.18 -31.46
C PRO A 922 23.83 -7.66 -31.27
N VAL A 923 24.75 -8.13 -32.12
CA VAL A 923 26.15 -7.69 -32.19
C VAL A 923 26.27 -6.20 -32.54
N ASP A 924 25.52 -5.73 -33.54
CA ASP A 924 25.53 -4.31 -33.95
C ASP A 924 25.01 -3.40 -32.83
N ILE A 925 23.97 -3.84 -32.10
CA ILE A 925 23.38 -3.08 -30.99
C ILE A 925 24.35 -2.98 -29.81
N VAL A 926 25.08 -4.07 -29.48
CA VAL A 926 26.13 -4.04 -28.46
C VAL A 926 27.25 -3.06 -28.84
N ARG A 927 27.72 -3.07 -30.10
CA ARG A 927 28.76 -2.15 -30.57
C ARG A 927 28.32 -0.70 -30.50
N GLN A 928 27.15 -0.38 -31.05
CA GLN A 928 26.59 0.98 -30.99
C GLN A 928 26.33 1.44 -29.54
N THR A 929 26.03 0.51 -28.61
CA THR A 929 25.95 0.82 -27.17
C THR A 929 27.33 1.15 -26.61
N ARG A 930 28.38 0.38 -26.95
CA ARG A 930 29.77 0.63 -26.54
C ARG A 930 30.27 1.98 -27.04
N ASP A 931 30.04 2.31 -28.32
CA ASP A 931 30.45 3.59 -28.92
C ASP A 931 29.81 4.80 -28.20
N LEU A 932 28.52 4.68 -27.85
CA LEU A 932 27.79 5.71 -27.11
C LEU A 932 28.21 5.80 -25.63
N LEU A 933 28.62 4.69 -25.02
CA LEU A 933 29.21 4.68 -23.68
C LEU A 933 30.60 5.33 -23.65
N ILE A 934 31.45 5.09 -24.66
CA ILE A 934 32.73 5.78 -24.83
C ILE A 934 32.50 7.29 -25.01
N TYR A 935 31.49 7.69 -25.79
CA TYR A 935 31.13 9.10 -25.94
C TYR A 935 30.68 9.75 -24.62
N ALA A 936 29.89 9.05 -23.81
CA ALA A 936 29.47 9.55 -22.49
C ALA A 936 30.66 9.72 -21.52
N ASP A 937 31.54 8.70 -21.44
CA ASP A 937 32.74 8.68 -20.61
C ASP A 937 33.71 9.84 -20.93
N GLN A 938 33.89 10.15 -22.21
CA GLN A 938 34.76 11.23 -22.69
C GLN A 938 34.17 12.65 -22.51
N SER A 939 32.88 12.80 -22.17
CA SER A 939 32.14 14.06 -22.33
C SER A 939 32.25 15.07 -21.16
N SER A 940 33.35 15.04 -20.38
CA SER A 940 33.58 15.97 -19.26
C SER A 940 33.95 17.41 -19.66
N ALA A 941 34.26 17.67 -20.93
CA ALA A 941 34.58 19.01 -21.41
C ALA A 941 34.18 19.26 -22.89
N SER A 942 33.86 20.52 -23.21
CA SER A 942 33.91 21.16 -24.55
C SER A 942 32.83 20.87 -25.62
N LEU A 943 31.63 20.38 -25.29
CA LEU A 943 30.51 20.29 -26.26
C LEU A 943 29.17 20.84 -25.74
N SER A 944 28.29 21.25 -26.67
CA SER A 944 26.99 21.86 -26.39
C SER A 944 25.93 20.85 -25.95
N ASP A 945 25.19 21.16 -24.88
CA ASP A 945 24.27 20.24 -24.19
C ASP A 945 23.28 19.51 -25.09
N SER A 946 22.69 20.20 -26.07
CA SER A 946 21.74 19.59 -27.02
C SER A 946 22.29 18.33 -27.75
N LYS A 947 23.60 18.25 -28.02
CA LYS A 947 24.21 17.06 -28.64
C LYS A 947 24.46 15.94 -27.61
N ARG A 948 24.75 16.32 -26.37
CA ARG A 948 24.90 15.40 -25.23
C ARG A 948 23.56 14.74 -24.90
N GLU A 949 22.48 15.51 -24.83
CA GLU A 949 21.12 15.00 -24.65
C GLU A 949 20.71 14.02 -25.77
N GLU A 950 20.94 14.37 -27.04
CA GLU A 950 20.66 13.48 -28.18
C GLU A 950 21.37 12.13 -28.04
N LYS A 951 22.66 12.14 -27.70
CA LYS A 951 23.47 10.92 -27.56
C LYS A 951 23.09 10.09 -26.33
N MET A 952 22.74 10.72 -25.21
CA MET A 952 22.25 10.02 -24.02
C MET A 952 20.85 9.42 -24.23
N ALA A 953 20.00 10.05 -25.04
CA ALA A 953 18.73 9.47 -25.47
C ALA A 953 18.92 8.27 -26.42
N GLU A 954 19.90 8.33 -27.33
CA GLU A 954 20.28 7.20 -28.19
C GLU A 954 20.83 6.01 -27.38
N LEU A 955 21.67 6.29 -26.37
CA LEU A 955 22.21 5.29 -25.45
C LEU A 955 21.09 4.59 -24.65
N ALA A 956 20.19 5.37 -24.05
CA ALA A 956 19.03 4.85 -23.32
C ALA A 956 18.12 3.97 -24.20
N LYS A 957 17.98 4.31 -25.49
CA LYS A 957 17.25 3.48 -26.46
C LYS A 957 17.95 2.14 -26.71
N ASN A 958 19.26 2.15 -26.99
CA ASN A 958 19.99 0.91 -27.29
C ASN A 958 20.07 -0.03 -26.07
N ILE A 959 20.21 0.51 -24.84
CA ILE A 959 20.14 -0.29 -23.59
C ILE A 959 18.79 -1.03 -23.48
N ARG A 960 17.67 -0.36 -23.81
CA ARG A 960 16.34 -0.99 -23.83
C ARG A 960 16.19 -2.05 -24.93
N GLU A 961 16.89 -1.88 -26.04
CA GLU A 961 16.93 -2.84 -27.14
C GLU A 961 17.71 -4.11 -26.74
N LEU A 962 18.83 -3.97 -26.01
CA LEU A 962 19.53 -5.10 -25.38
C LEU A 962 18.61 -5.86 -24.41
N LYS A 963 17.86 -5.14 -23.56
CA LYS A 963 16.86 -5.73 -22.64
C LYS A 963 15.79 -6.51 -23.41
N SER A 964 15.25 -5.96 -24.49
CA SER A 964 14.22 -6.63 -25.30
C SER A 964 14.71 -7.89 -26.01
N ILE A 965 16.02 -8.03 -26.26
CA ILE A 965 16.59 -9.28 -26.78
C ILE A 965 16.70 -10.32 -25.66
N LEU A 966 17.21 -9.92 -24.49
CA LEU A 966 17.49 -10.80 -23.35
C LEU A 966 16.25 -11.29 -22.58
N TYR A 967 15.14 -10.56 -22.63
CA TYR A 967 13.88 -10.90 -21.97
C TYR A 967 12.73 -11.20 -22.94
N GLY A 968 12.95 -11.03 -24.25
CA GLY A 968 11.88 -11.03 -25.25
C GLY A 968 11.04 -9.74 -25.21
N ASN A 969 9.89 -9.79 -25.87
CA ASN A 969 8.88 -8.73 -25.86
C ASN A 969 7.47 -9.33 -25.79
N SER A 970 6.43 -8.49 -25.88
CA SER A 970 5.02 -8.91 -25.80
C SER A 970 4.53 -9.79 -26.96
N GLU A 971 5.36 -10.02 -27.99
CA GLU A 971 5.04 -10.75 -29.23
C GLU A 971 5.98 -11.94 -29.48
N SER A 972 7.14 -12.02 -28.82
CA SER A 972 8.11 -13.11 -28.98
C SER A 972 8.99 -13.35 -27.75
N GLU A 973 9.14 -14.63 -27.38
CA GLU A 973 10.10 -15.09 -26.37
C GLU A 973 11.58 -14.76 -26.74
N PRO A 974 12.49 -14.64 -25.75
CA PRO A 974 13.90 -14.36 -26.02
C PRO A 974 14.55 -15.48 -26.85
N VAL A 975 14.99 -15.14 -28.07
CA VAL A 975 15.66 -16.09 -28.97
C VAL A 975 17.04 -16.44 -28.41
N SER A 976 17.23 -17.70 -28.00
CA SER A 976 18.46 -18.17 -27.34
C SER A 976 19.74 -17.83 -28.11
N GLU A 977 19.73 -17.99 -29.44
CA GLU A 977 20.88 -17.64 -30.30
C GLU A 977 21.18 -16.13 -30.27
N ALA A 978 20.15 -15.28 -30.28
CA ALA A 978 20.33 -13.82 -30.18
C ALA A 978 20.85 -13.41 -28.79
N CYS A 979 20.40 -14.08 -27.73
CA CYS A 979 20.90 -13.89 -26.37
C CYS A 979 22.37 -14.32 -26.25
N ALA A 980 22.75 -15.44 -26.87
CA ALA A 980 24.12 -15.93 -26.88
C ALA A 980 25.07 -14.97 -27.63
N GLN A 981 24.69 -14.52 -28.84
CA GLN A 981 25.45 -13.54 -29.62
C GLN A 981 25.61 -12.20 -28.89
N LEU A 982 24.54 -11.70 -28.26
CA LEU A 982 24.57 -10.48 -27.45
C LEU A 982 25.53 -10.64 -26.26
N THR A 983 25.39 -11.73 -25.50
CA THR A 983 26.25 -12.03 -24.34
C THR A 983 27.72 -12.11 -24.73
N GLN A 984 28.04 -12.83 -25.81
CA GLN A 984 29.40 -13.01 -26.28
C GLN A 984 30.05 -11.69 -26.73
N GLU A 985 29.33 -10.83 -27.46
CA GLU A 985 29.88 -9.53 -27.88
C GLU A 985 29.93 -8.53 -26.71
N PHE A 986 29.00 -8.58 -25.75
CA PHE A 986 28.95 -7.65 -24.62
C PHE A 986 30.18 -7.79 -23.71
N PHE A 987 30.57 -9.03 -23.39
CA PHE A 987 31.76 -9.34 -22.59
C PHE A 987 33.06 -9.46 -23.40
N ARG A 988 33.04 -9.16 -24.71
CA ARG A 988 34.24 -9.22 -25.57
C ARG A 988 35.27 -8.13 -25.26
N GLU A 989 34.78 -6.98 -24.80
CA GLU A 989 35.53 -5.74 -24.57
C GLU A 989 34.92 -4.99 -23.36
N ASN A 990 35.30 -3.73 -23.16
CA ASN A 990 34.97 -2.93 -21.99
C ASN A 990 33.49 -2.47 -21.86
N THR A 991 32.51 -3.13 -22.51
CA THR A 991 31.11 -2.68 -22.47
C THR A 991 30.55 -2.67 -21.04
N LEU A 992 30.83 -3.70 -20.22
CA LEU A 992 30.41 -3.72 -18.81
C LEU A 992 31.09 -2.61 -18.01
N ARG A 993 32.42 -2.46 -18.15
CA ARG A 993 33.22 -1.43 -17.47
C ARG A 993 32.64 -0.02 -17.72
N LEU A 994 32.45 0.32 -18.99
CA LEU A 994 31.91 1.62 -19.39
C LEU A 994 30.45 1.80 -18.94
N LEU A 995 29.63 0.75 -18.95
CA LEU A 995 28.24 0.81 -18.47
C LEU A 995 28.16 1.07 -16.96
N ILE A 996 29.11 0.53 -16.17
CA ILE A 996 29.21 0.79 -14.73
C ILE A 996 29.62 2.25 -14.47
N PHE A 997 30.67 2.76 -15.14
CA PHE A 997 31.12 4.15 -14.93
C PHE A 997 30.09 5.20 -15.43
N CYS A 998 29.46 4.97 -16.58
CA CYS A 998 28.44 5.87 -17.12
C CYS A 998 27.06 5.73 -16.44
N LEU A 999 26.87 4.80 -15.50
CA LEU A 999 25.57 4.50 -14.89
C LEU A 999 24.97 5.73 -14.16
N SER A 1000 25.81 6.55 -13.54
CA SER A 1000 25.41 7.80 -12.88
C SER A 1000 24.94 8.89 -13.85
N GLN A 1001 25.43 8.87 -15.10
CA GLN A 1001 25.04 9.82 -16.15
C GLN A 1001 23.69 9.47 -16.79
N LEU A 1002 23.19 8.24 -16.59
CA LEU A 1002 21.92 7.78 -17.15
C LEU A 1002 20.71 8.27 -16.34
N ASN A 1003 19.60 8.54 -17.04
CA ASN A 1003 18.29 8.74 -16.40
C ASN A 1003 17.80 7.45 -15.72
N LEU A 1004 16.87 7.59 -14.77
CA LEU A 1004 16.44 6.50 -13.89
C LEU A 1004 15.95 5.25 -14.64
N GLU A 1005 15.18 5.41 -15.71
CA GLU A 1005 14.69 4.27 -16.51
C GLU A 1005 15.82 3.59 -17.30
N ALA A 1006 16.78 4.35 -17.82
CA ALA A 1006 17.98 3.78 -18.44
C ALA A 1006 18.89 3.07 -17.42
N ARG A 1007 18.99 3.55 -16.17
CA ARG A 1007 19.69 2.83 -15.08
C ARG A 1007 18.98 1.51 -14.74
N LYS A 1008 17.66 1.50 -14.63
CA LYS A 1008 16.84 0.29 -14.40
C LYS A 1008 17.02 -0.72 -15.54
N ASP A 1009 16.87 -0.27 -16.80
CA ASP A 1009 17.06 -1.12 -17.98
C ASP A 1009 18.51 -1.68 -18.03
N ALA A 1010 19.53 -0.87 -17.75
CA ALA A 1010 20.93 -1.30 -17.68
C ALA A 1010 21.18 -2.33 -16.55
N THR A 1011 20.60 -2.11 -15.36
CA THR A 1011 20.72 -3.02 -14.21
C THR A 1011 20.13 -4.40 -14.57
N GLN A 1012 18.98 -4.43 -15.25
CA GLN A 1012 18.33 -5.67 -15.69
C GLN A 1012 19.11 -6.36 -16.83
N VAL A 1013 19.68 -5.60 -17.77
CA VAL A 1013 20.58 -6.15 -18.81
C VAL A 1013 21.78 -6.85 -18.17
N VAL A 1014 22.48 -6.19 -17.23
CA VAL A 1014 23.60 -6.79 -16.50
C VAL A 1014 23.15 -8.02 -15.70
N ALA A 1015 22.05 -7.93 -14.94
CA ALA A 1015 21.54 -9.03 -14.13
C ALA A 1015 21.15 -10.27 -14.96
N ASN A 1016 20.62 -10.10 -16.17
CA ASN A 1016 20.35 -11.19 -17.10
C ASN A 1016 21.66 -11.76 -17.67
N LEU A 1017 22.56 -10.90 -18.14
CA LEU A 1017 23.86 -11.28 -18.71
C LEU A 1017 24.76 -12.07 -17.75
N GLN A 1018 24.73 -11.77 -16.45
CA GLN A 1018 25.45 -12.56 -15.43
C GLN A 1018 24.97 -14.02 -15.32
N ARG A 1019 23.77 -14.32 -15.83
CA ARG A 1019 23.13 -15.65 -15.76
C ARG A 1019 23.25 -16.45 -17.06
N GLN A 1020 23.60 -15.80 -18.17
CA GLN A 1020 23.60 -16.40 -19.51
C GLN A 1020 24.76 -17.39 -19.70
N GLN A 1021 24.43 -18.59 -20.18
CA GLN A 1021 25.40 -19.60 -20.59
C GLN A 1021 25.52 -19.62 -22.12
N VAL A 1022 26.73 -19.43 -22.63
CA VAL A 1022 27.04 -19.52 -24.06
C VAL A 1022 27.92 -20.74 -24.26
N ASN A 1023 27.47 -21.72 -25.06
CA ASN A 1023 28.15 -23.01 -25.24
C ASN A 1023 28.51 -23.69 -23.90
N SER A 1024 27.55 -23.66 -22.96
CA SER A 1024 27.68 -24.17 -21.58
C SER A 1024 28.74 -23.47 -20.71
N ARG A 1025 29.22 -22.27 -21.09
CA ARG A 1025 30.16 -21.44 -20.30
C ARG A 1025 29.51 -20.14 -19.85
N LEU A 1026 29.82 -19.71 -18.63
CA LEU A 1026 29.41 -18.42 -18.07
C LEU A 1026 30.43 -17.34 -18.46
N ILE A 1027 30.35 -16.80 -19.69
CA ILE A 1027 31.29 -15.78 -20.21
C ILE A 1027 31.43 -14.58 -19.25
N ALA A 1028 30.35 -14.23 -18.54
CA ALA A 1028 30.36 -13.18 -17.52
C ALA A 1028 31.37 -13.45 -16.38
N SER A 1029 31.52 -14.71 -15.94
CA SER A 1029 32.52 -15.12 -14.95
C SER A 1029 33.94 -15.00 -15.52
N ASP A 1030 34.17 -15.54 -16.72
CA ASP A 1030 35.46 -15.49 -17.43
C ASP A 1030 35.96 -14.05 -17.72
N TYR A 1031 35.03 -13.07 -17.75
CA TYR A 1031 35.30 -11.65 -17.89
C TYR A 1031 35.58 -10.97 -16.54
N LEU A 1032 34.75 -11.21 -15.52
CA LEU A 1032 34.89 -10.62 -14.19
C LEU A 1032 36.17 -11.06 -13.48
N GLU A 1033 36.59 -12.32 -13.66
CA GLU A 1033 37.87 -12.83 -13.15
C GLU A 1033 39.09 -12.06 -13.69
N LYS A 1034 38.95 -11.36 -14.82
CA LYS A 1034 39.97 -10.50 -15.46
C LYS A 1034 39.75 -9.00 -15.23
N ASN A 1035 38.66 -8.63 -14.56
CA ASN A 1035 38.23 -7.24 -14.34
C ASN A 1035 37.69 -7.08 -12.90
N THR A 1036 38.44 -7.57 -11.92
CA THR A 1036 38.01 -7.62 -10.52
C THR A 1036 37.91 -6.24 -9.86
N ASP A 1037 38.58 -5.23 -10.41
CA ASP A 1037 38.49 -3.81 -10.03
C ASP A 1037 37.09 -3.20 -10.26
N LEU A 1038 36.28 -3.81 -11.12
CA LEU A 1038 34.85 -3.48 -11.24
C LEU A 1038 34.08 -3.81 -9.96
N LEU A 1039 34.50 -4.83 -9.22
CA LEU A 1039 33.86 -5.26 -7.97
C LEU A 1039 34.15 -4.25 -6.86
N ASP A 1040 35.39 -3.78 -6.76
CA ASP A 1040 35.78 -2.69 -5.85
C ASP A 1040 35.00 -1.40 -6.18
N THR A 1041 34.83 -1.08 -7.47
CA THR A 1041 33.96 0.03 -7.93
C THR A 1041 32.50 -0.15 -7.49
N LEU A 1042 31.93 -1.34 -7.64
CA LEU A 1042 30.56 -1.65 -7.21
C LEU A 1042 30.38 -1.60 -5.68
N ILE A 1043 31.40 -2.01 -4.90
CA ILE A 1043 31.36 -1.95 -3.43
C ILE A 1043 31.48 -0.50 -2.96
N ALA A 1044 32.41 0.29 -3.51
CA ALA A 1044 32.48 1.74 -3.25
C ALA A 1044 31.18 2.47 -3.65
N GLY A 1045 30.42 1.91 -4.60
CA GLY A 1045 29.12 2.39 -5.04
C GLY A 1045 28.07 2.58 -3.93
N TYR A 1046 28.18 1.89 -2.79
CA TYR A 1046 27.31 2.11 -1.63
C TYR A 1046 27.50 3.48 -0.94
N GLU A 1047 28.63 4.15 -1.18
CA GLU A 1047 28.91 5.51 -0.67
C GLU A 1047 28.09 6.59 -1.40
N ASN A 1048 27.49 6.25 -2.55
CA ASN A 1048 26.64 7.15 -3.34
C ASN A 1048 25.16 6.77 -3.18
N THR A 1049 24.39 7.59 -2.46
CA THR A 1049 22.97 7.35 -2.14
C THR A 1049 22.08 7.09 -3.35
N ASP A 1050 22.34 7.76 -4.47
CA ASP A 1050 21.50 7.75 -5.66
C ASP A 1050 21.78 6.53 -6.56
N MET A 1051 22.85 5.79 -6.25
CA MET A 1051 23.39 4.70 -7.05
C MET A 1051 23.56 3.39 -6.26
N ALA A 1052 23.61 3.44 -4.93
CA ALA A 1052 23.88 2.30 -4.04
C ALA A 1052 23.02 1.08 -4.35
N LEU A 1053 21.70 1.24 -4.53
CA LEU A 1053 20.78 0.14 -4.85
C LEU A 1053 21.03 -0.46 -6.25
N HIS A 1054 21.43 0.35 -7.23
CA HIS A 1054 21.80 -0.15 -8.56
C HIS A 1054 23.10 -0.95 -8.53
N TYR A 1055 24.12 -0.42 -7.86
CA TYR A 1055 25.40 -1.11 -7.71
C TYR A 1055 25.30 -2.35 -6.81
N GLY A 1056 24.47 -2.33 -5.76
CA GLY A 1056 24.18 -3.47 -4.90
C GLY A 1056 23.51 -4.63 -5.65
N VAL A 1057 22.52 -4.35 -6.50
CA VAL A 1057 21.91 -5.36 -7.37
C VAL A 1057 22.91 -5.93 -8.39
N MET A 1058 23.73 -5.08 -9.03
CA MET A 1058 24.79 -5.56 -9.93
C MET A 1058 25.81 -6.42 -9.19
N LEU A 1059 26.24 -6.02 -7.98
CA LEU A 1059 27.21 -6.74 -7.17
C LEU A 1059 26.67 -8.11 -6.72
N ARG A 1060 25.41 -8.20 -6.29
CA ARG A 1060 24.77 -9.47 -5.94
C ARG A 1060 24.76 -10.45 -7.11
N GLU A 1061 24.43 -10.00 -8.32
CA GLU A 1061 24.49 -10.88 -9.50
C GLU A 1061 25.94 -11.24 -9.90
N CYS A 1062 26.94 -10.39 -9.62
CA CYS A 1062 28.35 -10.72 -9.82
C CYS A 1062 28.87 -11.78 -8.83
N ILE A 1063 28.61 -11.64 -7.51
CA ILE A 1063 29.05 -12.60 -6.47
C ILE A 1063 28.33 -13.96 -6.55
N ARG A 1064 27.44 -14.16 -7.51
CA ARG A 1064 26.94 -15.49 -7.88
C ARG A 1064 28.05 -16.42 -8.37
N HIS A 1065 29.10 -15.89 -8.99
CA HIS A 1065 30.24 -16.67 -9.45
C HIS A 1065 31.23 -16.86 -8.29
N GLN A 1066 31.70 -18.09 -8.10
CA GLN A 1066 32.50 -18.44 -6.92
C GLN A 1066 33.87 -17.73 -6.88
N THR A 1067 34.51 -17.55 -8.04
CA THR A 1067 35.77 -16.79 -8.19
C THR A 1067 35.60 -15.32 -7.83
N VAL A 1068 34.49 -14.72 -8.25
CA VAL A 1068 34.11 -13.33 -7.97
C VAL A 1068 33.83 -13.12 -6.48
N ALA A 1069 33.04 -14.00 -5.87
CA ALA A 1069 32.79 -13.96 -4.42
C ALA A 1069 34.08 -14.18 -3.61
N ARG A 1070 34.97 -15.06 -4.07
CA ARG A 1070 36.29 -15.27 -3.45
C ARG A 1070 37.09 -13.97 -3.42
N TYR A 1071 37.21 -13.28 -4.56
CA TYR A 1071 37.91 -12.00 -4.62
C TYR A 1071 37.31 -10.97 -3.66
N VAL A 1072 35.98 -10.84 -3.62
CA VAL A 1072 35.32 -9.86 -2.73
C VAL A 1072 35.57 -10.19 -1.25
N LEU A 1073 35.60 -11.47 -0.87
CA LEU A 1073 35.94 -11.90 0.50
C LEU A 1073 37.42 -11.68 0.84
N GLU A 1074 38.34 -11.95 -0.09
CA GLU A 1074 39.78 -11.78 0.10
C GLU A 1074 40.26 -10.30 -0.08
N SER A 1075 39.38 -9.41 -0.58
CA SER A 1075 39.62 -7.95 -0.73
C SER A 1075 39.41 -7.18 0.57
N SER A 1076 40.18 -6.10 0.77
CA SER A 1076 40.01 -5.18 1.91
C SER A 1076 38.62 -4.51 1.94
N ASN A 1077 37.96 -4.38 0.78
CA ASN A 1077 36.63 -3.79 0.66
C ASN A 1077 35.53 -4.59 1.37
N VAL A 1078 35.76 -5.87 1.71
CA VAL A 1078 34.83 -6.65 2.55
C VAL A 1078 34.55 -5.97 3.90
N LYS A 1079 35.52 -5.21 4.43
CA LYS A 1079 35.37 -4.49 5.71
C LYS A 1079 34.34 -3.36 5.64
N LYS A 1080 34.16 -2.72 4.47
CA LYS A 1080 33.23 -1.60 4.33
C LYS A 1080 31.78 -1.99 4.62
N PHE A 1081 31.40 -3.25 4.41
CA PHE A 1081 30.06 -3.74 4.72
C PHE A 1081 29.68 -3.58 6.21
N PHE A 1082 30.62 -3.70 7.14
CA PHE A 1082 30.35 -3.46 8.58
C PHE A 1082 29.91 -2.02 8.87
N ASP A 1083 30.31 -1.07 8.03
CA ASP A 1083 29.97 0.35 8.14
C ASP A 1083 28.74 0.68 7.27
N TYR A 1084 28.62 0.09 6.07
CA TYR A 1084 27.45 0.23 5.19
C TYR A 1084 26.14 -0.29 5.82
N ILE A 1085 26.21 -1.40 6.57
CA ILE A 1085 25.08 -1.98 7.32
C ILE A 1085 24.60 -1.07 8.46
N GLN A 1086 25.39 -0.06 8.82
CA GLN A 1086 25.08 0.93 9.87
C GLN A 1086 24.78 2.33 9.31
N LEU A 1087 24.63 2.47 7.98
CA LEU A 1087 24.21 3.74 7.38
C LEU A 1087 22.81 4.16 7.86
N PRO A 1088 22.55 5.47 8.02
CA PRO A 1088 21.24 5.98 8.46
C PRO A 1088 20.13 5.82 7.42
N TYR A 1089 20.47 5.47 6.18
CA TYR A 1089 19.55 5.23 5.08
C TYR A 1089 19.09 3.77 5.10
N PHE A 1090 17.87 3.53 5.60
CA PHE A 1090 17.34 2.17 5.84
C PHE A 1090 17.48 1.26 4.61
N ASP A 1091 16.95 1.67 3.46
CA ASP A 1091 16.97 0.89 2.20
C ASP A 1091 18.40 0.46 1.81
N ILE A 1092 19.36 1.37 1.94
CA ILE A 1092 20.77 1.13 1.60
C ILE A 1092 21.42 0.19 2.62
N SER A 1093 21.16 0.40 3.92
CA SER A 1093 21.67 -0.47 4.98
C SER A 1093 21.14 -1.91 4.88
N ALA A 1094 19.87 -2.06 4.48
CA ALA A 1094 19.23 -3.36 4.26
C ALA A 1094 19.75 -4.05 2.98
N ASP A 1095 19.98 -3.30 1.91
CA ASP A 1095 20.56 -3.81 0.66
C ASP A 1095 22.03 -4.26 0.86
N ALA A 1096 22.80 -3.48 1.62
CA ALA A 1096 24.16 -3.83 2.04
C ALA A 1096 24.18 -5.08 2.94
N ALA A 1097 23.24 -5.18 3.90
CA ALA A 1097 23.09 -6.36 4.76
C ALA A 1097 22.70 -7.62 3.97
N ALA A 1098 21.81 -7.48 2.98
CA ALA A 1098 21.44 -8.58 2.08
C ALA A 1098 22.64 -9.07 1.26
N THR A 1099 23.42 -8.14 0.69
CA THR A 1099 24.65 -8.45 -0.08
C THR A 1099 25.71 -9.13 0.79
N PHE A 1100 25.95 -8.60 1.99
CA PHE A 1100 26.93 -9.16 2.93
C PHE A 1100 26.53 -10.55 3.42
N LYS A 1101 25.24 -10.76 3.74
CA LYS A 1101 24.69 -12.08 4.04
C LYS A 1101 24.90 -13.03 2.87
N GLU A 1102 24.52 -12.62 1.64
CA GLU A 1102 24.65 -13.48 0.47
C GLU A 1102 26.10 -13.91 0.23
N LEU A 1103 27.04 -12.98 0.32
CA LEU A 1103 28.49 -13.24 0.23
C LEU A 1103 28.95 -14.28 1.27
N LEU A 1104 28.41 -14.21 2.49
CA LEU A 1104 28.75 -15.09 3.62
C LEU A 1104 27.93 -16.39 3.71
N THR A 1105 26.89 -16.60 2.89
CA THR A 1105 26.09 -17.84 2.93
C THR A 1105 25.99 -18.59 1.59
N ARG A 1106 26.32 -17.96 0.45
CA ARG A 1106 26.18 -18.58 -0.88
C ARG A 1106 27.25 -19.65 -1.16
N HIS A 1107 28.53 -19.30 -1.03
CA HIS A 1107 29.65 -20.14 -1.47
C HIS A 1107 30.35 -20.85 -0.30
N LYS A 1108 29.64 -21.82 0.29
CA LYS A 1108 29.97 -22.46 1.57
C LYS A 1108 31.44 -22.87 1.77
N SER A 1109 32.10 -23.45 0.77
CA SER A 1109 33.52 -23.83 0.84
C SER A 1109 34.46 -22.62 0.85
N THR A 1110 34.23 -21.64 -0.02
CA THR A 1110 34.99 -20.38 -0.07
C THR A 1110 34.80 -19.56 1.21
N VAL A 1111 33.58 -19.50 1.74
CA VAL A 1111 33.28 -18.87 3.03
C VAL A 1111 34.00 -19.58 4.18
N ALA A 1112 33.95 -20.91 4.25
CA ALA A 1112 34.65 -21.67 5.28
C ALA A 1112 36.16 -21.44 5.25
N GLU A 1113 36.76 -21.38 4.06
CA GLU A 1113 38.18 -21.06 3.87
C GLU A 1113 38.50 -19.62 4.34
N PHE A 1114 37.69 -18.63 3.91
CA PHE A 1114 37.83 -17.24 4.32
C PHE A 1114 37.69 -17.07 5.84
N LEU A 1115 36.60 -17.55 6.45
CA LEU A 1115 36.34 -17.39 7.88
C LEU A 1115 37.37 -18.13 8.75
N SER A 1116 38.00 -19.19 8.24
CA SER A 1116 39.09 -19.88 8.94
C SER A 1116 40.39 -19.07 8.94
N LYS A 1117 40.72 -18.40 7.83
CA LYS A 1117 41.91 -17.52 7.71
C LYS A 1117 41.73 -16.17 8.39
N SER A 1118 40.55 -15.57 8.24
CA SER A 1118 40.22 -14.21 8.68
C SER A 1118 39.61 -14.13 10.08
N TYR A 1119 39.48 -15.28 10.76
CA TYR A 1119 38.70 -15.46 11.99
C TYR A 1119 38.79 -14.29 12.98
N ASP A 1120 40.01 -13.97 13.42
CA ASP A 1120 40.23 -13.09 14.57
C ASP A 1120 39.81 -11.65 14.31
N TRP A 1121 40.13 -11.10 13.12
CA TRP A 1121 39.69 -9.76 12.76
C TRP A 1121 38.21 -9.75 12.36
N PHE A 1122 37.73 -10.79 11.66
CA PHE A 1122 36.36 -10.83 11.17
C PHE A 1122 35.36 -10.87 12.33
N PHE A 1123 35.54 -11.77 13.30
CA PHE A 1123 34.64 -11.85 14.44
C PHE A 1123 34.84 -10.71 15.44
N ALA A 1124 36.02 -10.07 15.51
CA ALA A 1124 36.18 -8.84 16.29
C ALA A 1124 35.30 -7.70 15.74
N GLU A 1125 35.34 -7.45 14.42
CA GLU A 1125 34.48 -6.44 13.76
C GLU A 1125 33.01 -6.85 13.83
N PHE A 1126 32.66 -8.11 13.53
CA PHE A 1126 31.28 -8.61 13.55
C PHE A 1126 30.64 -8.50 14.95
N ASN A 1127 31.38 -8.86 15.99
CA ASN A 1127 30.91 -8.72 17.37
C ASN A 1127 30.70 -7.25 17.72
N SER A 1128 31.75 -6.43 17.63
CA SER A 1128 31.74 -5.05 18.13
C SER A 1128 30.89 -4.08 17.31
N LYS A 1129 30.80 -4.25 15.98
CA LYS A 1129 30.02 -3.37 15.10
C LYS A 1129 28.60 -3.84 14.86
N LEU A 1130 28.32 -5.15 14.87
CA LEU A 1130 27.00 -5.67 14.48
C LEU A 1130 26.22 -6.31 15.62
N LEU A 1131 26.82 -7.21 16.42
CA LEU A 1131 26.14 -7.83 17.57
C LEU A 1131 25.94 -6.84 18.72
N GLU A 1132 26.92 -5.96 18.95
CA GLU A 1132 26.91 -4.91 19.97
C GLU A 1132 26.43 -3.55 19.43
N SER A 1133 25.90 -3.51 18.19
CA SER A 1133 25.39 -2.29 17.56
C SER A 1133 24.25 -1.64 18.35
N THR A 1134 24.19 -0.31 18.40
CA THR A 1134 23.04 0.39 19.00
C THR A 1134 21.76 0.27 18.16
N ASN A 1135 21.88 -0.07 16.87
CA ASN A 1135 20.74 -0.28 15.98
C ASN A 1135 20.12 -1.68 16.20
N TYR A 1136 18.88 -1.70 16.70
CA TYR A 1136 18.06 -2.91 16.90
C TYR A 1136 17.97 -3.81 15.65
N ILE A 1137 17.79 -3.23 14.47
CA ILE A 1137 17.63 -3.98 13.22
C ILE A 1137 18.95 -4.64 12.85
N THR A 1138 20.06 -3.90 12.94
CA THR A 1138 21.42 -4.42 12.75
C THR A 1138 21.71 -5.57 13.70
N ARG A 1139 21.46 -5.41 15.02
CA ARG A 1139 21.63 -6.50 16.00
C ARG A 1139 20.82 -7.74 15.63
N ARG A 1140 19.52 -7.59 15.35
CA ARG A 1140 18.64 -8.72 15.01
C ARG A 1140 19.10 -9.45 13.73
N GLN A 1141 19.48 -8.72 12.69
CA GLN A 1141 20.01 -9.30 11.45
C GLN A 1141 21.37 -9.97 11.66
N ALA A 1142 22.24 -9.39 12.47
CA ALA A 1142 23.58 -9.92 12.77
C ALA A 1142 23.54 -11.20 13.59
N VAL A 1143 22.68 -11.28 14.62
CA VAL A 1143 22.49 -12.51 15.40
C VAL A 1143 21.94 -13.64 14.52
N LYS A 1144 20.98 -13.33 13.63
CA LYS A 1144 20.46 -14.30 12.65
C LYS A 1144 21.55 -14.77 11.68
N LEU A 1145 22.32 -13.85 11.12
CA LEU A 1145 23.44 -14.16 10.22
C LEU A 1145 24.54 -14.98 10.92
N LEU A 1146 24.81 -14.71 12.21
CA LEU A 1146 25.71 -15.54 13.02
C LEU A 1146 25.17 -16.96 13.16
N GLY A 1147 23.86 -17.12 13.38
CA GLY A 1147 23.18 -18.43 13.32
C GLY A 1147 23.38 -19.13 11.98
N ASP A 1148 23.06 -18.46 10.87
CA ASP A 1148 23.24 -18.99 9.51
C ASP A 1148 24.68 -19.42 9.22
N ILE A 1149 25.68 -18.67 9.71
CA ILE A 1149 27.11 -18.96 9.54
C ILE A 1149 27.55 -20.14 10.41
N LEU A 1150 27.22 -20.15 11.71
CA LEU A 1150 27.74 -21.15 12.64
C LEU A 1150 26.99 -22.49 12.59
N LEU A 1151 25.74 -22.51 12.12
CA LEU A 1151 24.97 -23.74 11.90
C LEU A 1151 25.32 -24.46 10.58
N ASP A 1152 26.11 -23.86 9.69
CA ASP A 1152 26.55 -24.56 8.48
C ASP A 1152 27.66 -25.57 8.76
N ARG A 1153 27.44 -26.81 8.32
CA ARG A 1153 28.40 -27.91 8.39
C ARG A 1153 29.76 -27.59 7.74
N SER A 1154 29.84 -26.69 6.74
CA SER A 1154 31.14 -26.27 6.17
C SER A 1154 31.98 -25.49 7.18
N ASN A 1155 31.34 -24.80 8.11
CA ASN A 1155 31.96 -23.88 9.04
C ASN A 1155 32.25 -24.55 10.40
N ALA A 1156 32.18 -25.89 10.51
CA ALA A 1156 32.32 -26.62 11.77
C ALA A 1156 33.59 -26.28 12.58
N VAL A 1157 34.72 -26.01 11.91
CA VAL A 1157 35.96 -25.56 12.56
C VAL A 1157 35.82 -24.15 13.15
N VAL A 1158 35.24 -23.23 12.38
CA VAL A 1158 34.93 -21.85 12.78
C VAL A 1158 33.94 -21.83 13.93
N MET A 1159 32.88 -22.65 13.86
CA MET A 1159 31.90 -22.85 14.93
C MET A 1159 32.58 -23.36 16.20
N THR A 1160 33.39 -24.41 16.12
CA THR A 1160 34.10 -24.98 17.28
C THR A 1160 34.99 -23.93 17.96
N ARG A 1161 35.68 -23.09 17.18
CA ARG A 1161 36.48 -21.96 17.70
C ARG A 1161 35.59 -20.88 18.33
N TYR A 1162 34.46 -20.55 17.71
CA TYR A 1162 33.50 -19.55 18.20
C TYR A 1162 32.83 -19.96 19.51
N VAL A 1163 32.37 -21.22 19.64
CA VAL A 1163 31.71 -21.76 20.84
C VAL A 1163 32.67 -22.13 21.97
N SER A 1164 33.97 -21.97 21.74
CA SER A 1164 35.04 -22.11 22.74
C SER A 1164 35.51 -20.76 23.31
N SER A 1165 35.04 -19.64 22.75
CA SER A 1165 35.42 -18.29 23.20
C SER A 1165 34.52 -17.79 24.33
N ARG A 1166 35.16 -17.41 25.45
CA ARG A 1166 34.53 -16.83 26.63
C ARG A 1166 33.79 -15.52 26.34
N ASP A 1167 34.36 -14.67 25.50
CA ASP A 1167 33.75 -13.36 25.20
C ASP A 1167 32.57 -13.50 24.22
N ASN A 1168 32.64 -14.44 23.28
CA ASN A 1168 31.50 -14.78 22.43
C ASN A 1168 30.31 -15.32 23.26
N LEU A 1169 30.58 -16.18 24.26
CA LEU A 1169 29.56 -16.64 25.21
C LEU A 1169 28.94 -15.46 25.96
N ARG A 1170 29.77 -14.52 26.44
CA ARG A 1170 29.31 -13.33 27.17
C ARG A 1170 28.41 -12.43 26.32
N ILE A 1171 28.75 -12.21 25.06
CA ILE A 1171 27.93 -11.44 24.10
C ILE A 1171 26.56 -12.12 23.91
N LEU A 1172 26.53 -13.43 23.66
CA LEU A 1172 25.26 -14.16 23.53
C LEU A 1172 24.45 -14.21 24.83
N MET A 1173 25.09 -14.32 25.99
CA MET A 1173 24.42 -14.24 27.30
C MET A 1173 23.89 -12.83 27.63
N ASN A 1174 24.42 -11.77 27.01
CA ASN A 1174 23.81 -10.45 27.03
C ASN A 1174 22.60 -10.39 26.06
N LEU A 1175 22.75 -10.90 24.84
CA LEU A 1175 21.67 -10.93 23.84
C LEU A 1175 20.45 -11.77 24.27
N LEU A 1176 20.66 -12.83 25.04
CA LEU A 1176 19.60 -13.60 25.73
C LEU A 1176 18.86 -12.82 26.83
N ARG A 1177 19.37 -11.64 27.23
CA ARG A 1177 18.78 -10.78 28.26
C ARG A 1177 18.22 -9.46 27.70
N GLU A 1178 18.22 -9.32 26.38
CA GLU A 1178 17.62 -8.18 25.67
C GLU A 1178 16.11 -8.06 25.94
N SER A 1179 15.56 -6.86 25.78
CA SER A 1179 14.12 -6.63 25.90
C SER A 1179 13.31 -7.26 24.76
N SER A 1180 13.89 -7.40 23.56
CA SER A 1180 13.22 -7.99 22.40
C SER A 1180 13.29 -9.51 22.40
N LYS A 1181 12.15 -10.18 22.61
CA LYS A 1181 11.93 -11.61 22.37
C LYS A 1181 12.55 -12.10 21.06
N SER A 1182 12.44 -11.31 19.97
CA SER A 1182 12.95 -11.74 18.67
C SER A 1182 14.49 -11.82 18.61
N ILE A 1183 15.21 -10.99 19.39
CA ILE A 1183 16.67 -11.13 19.53
C ILE A 1183 17.00 -12.30 20.46
N GLN A 1184 16.24 -12.48 21.56
CA GLN A 1184 16.41 -13.63 22.46
C GLN A 1184 16.28 -14.98 21.72
N ILE A 1185 15.32 -15.12 20.79
CA ILE A 1185 15.08 -16.36 20.02
C ILE A 1185 16.25 -16.65 19.07
N GLU A 1186 16.67 -15.68 18.27
CA GLU A 1186 17.82 -15.85 17.36
C GLU A 1186 19.12 -16.09 18.16
N ALA A 1187 19.30 -15.40 19.29
CA ALA A 1187 20.45 -15.59 20.19
C ALA A 1187 20.44 -16.97 20.85
N PHE A 1188 19.26 -17.52 21.18
CA PHE A 1188 19.11 -18.89 21.68
C PHE A 1188 19.53 -19.93 20.64
N HIS A 1189 19.19 -19.73 19.36
CA HIS A 1189 19.61 -20.63 18.27
C HIS A 1189 21.14 -20.67 18.07
N VAL A 1190 21.88 -19.63 18.49
CA VAL A 1190 23.36 -19.67 18.56
C VAL A 1190 23.86 -20.21 19.91
N PHE A 1191 23.28 -19.76 21.02
CA PHE A 1191 23.67 -20.18 22.37
C PHE A 1191 23.54 -21.69 22.60
N LYS A 1192 22.55 -22.36 21.99
CA LYS A 1192 22.43 -23.83 22.06
C LYS A 1192 23.68 -24.56 21.58
N LEU A 1193 24.51 -23.97 20.72
CA LEU A 1193 25.78 -24.54 20.28
C LEU A 1193 26.85 -24.53 21.39
N PHE A 1194 26.83 -23.54 22.29
CA PHE A 1194 27.69 -23.52 23.48
C PHE A 1194 27.26 -24.58 24.51
N ALA A 1195 25.96 -24.87 24.60
CA ALA A 1195 25.44 -25.96 25.42
C ALA A 1195 25.74 -27.35 24.81
N ALA A 1196 25.52 -27.52 23.50
CA ALA A 1196 25.71 -28.80 22.80
C ALA A 1196 27.18 -29.17 22.53
N ASN A 1197 28.12 -28.21 22.58
CA ASN A 1197 29.55 -28.50 22.45
C ASN A 1197 29.99 -29.55 23.49
N GLN A 1198 30.49 -30.70 23.05
CA GLN A 1198 30.96 -31.76 23.97
C GLN A 1198 32.32 -31.41 24.59
N ASN A 1199 33.15 -30.66 23.86
CA ASN A 1199 34.51 -30.28 24.23
C ASN A 1199 34.56 -28.84 24.77
N LYS A 1200 33.71 -28.53 25.76
CA LYS A 1200 33.69 -27.20 26.42
C LYS A 1200 35.00 -26.93 27.17
N PRO A 1201 35.69 -25.79 26.92
CA PRO A 1201 36.79 -25.33 27.77
C PRO A 1201 36.35 -25.10 29.23
N PRO A 1202 37.26 -25.22 30.23
CA PRO A 1202 36.93 -24.97 31.64
C PRO A 1202 36.27 -23.61 31.89
N ASP A 1203 36.76 -22.53 31.28
CA ASP A 1203 36.16 -21.19 31.34
C ASP A 1203 34.67 -21.16 30.94
N ILE A 1204 34.31 -21.87 29.86
CA ILE A 1204 32.93 -21.96 29.36
C ILE A 1204 32.06 -22.76 30.34
N VAL A 1205 32.57 -23.89 30.85
CA VAL A 1205 31.88 -24.69 31.87
C VAL A 1205 31.65 -23.86 33.13
N ASN A 1206 32.68 -23.19 33.65
CA ASN A 1206 32.62 -22.45 34.90
C ASN A 1206 31.70 -21.22 34.80
N ILE A 1207 31.61 -20.55 33.63
CA ILE A 1207 30.62 -19.48 33.40
C ILE A 1207 29.18 -20.02 33.37
N LEU A 1208 28.94 -21.15 32.70
CA LEU A 1208 27.61 -21.78 32.64
C LEU A 1208 27.18 -22.31 34.02
N VAL A 1209 28.10 -22.92 34.78
CA VAL A 1209 27.87 -23.38 36.16
C VAL A 1209 27.59 -22.22 37.10
N ALA A 1210 28.41 -21.15 37.08
CA ALA A 1210 28.20 -19.96 37.92
C ALA A 1210 26.89 -19.21 37.64
N ASN A 1211 26.28 -19.42 36.46
CA ASN A 1211 25.00 -18.84 36.08
C ASN A 1211 23.85 -19.87 35.99
N ARG A 1212 24.07 -21.15 36.37
CA ARG A 1212 23.14 -22.28 36.19
C ARG A 1212 21.72 -21.92 36.64
N SER A 1213 21.54 -21.47 37.87
CA SER A 1213 20.22 -21.13 38.43
C SER A 1213 19.53 -19.94 37.75
N LYS A 1214 20.29 -19.02 37.15
CA LYS A 1214 19.75 -17.88 36.39
C LYS A 1214 19.33 -18.30 34.98
N LEU A 1215 20.15 -19.11 34.32
CA LEU A 1215 19.87 -19.65 32.98
C LEU A 1215 18.68 -20.62 33.00
N LEU A 1216 18.62 -21.53 33.98
CA LEU A 1216 17.49 -22.45 34.13
C LEU A 1216 16.18 -21.70 34.39
N ARG A 1217 16.20 -20.63 35.21
CA ARG A 1217 15.03 -19.77 35.40
C ARG A 1217 14.66 -19.02 34.12
N LEU A 1218 15.64 -18.40 33.46
CA LEU A 1218 15.43 -17.70 32.19
C LEU A 1218 14.74 -18.61 31.18
N PHE A 1219 15.22 -19.84 30.97
CA PHE A 1219 14.63 -20.78 30.01
C PHE A 1219 13.29 -21.39 30.44
N ALA A 1220 12.93 -21.34 31.73
CA ALA A 1220 11.59 -21.71 32.21
C ALA A 1220 10.57 -20.56 31.97
N ASP A 1221 10.99 -19.32 32.18
CA ASP A 1221 10.19 -18.11 31.93
C ASP A 1221 10.13 -17.74 30.42
N PHE A 1222 11.11 -18.19 29.62
CA PHE A 1222 11.23 -17.91 28.18
C PHE A 1222 10.22 -18.74 27.36
N LYS A 1223 9.14 -18.08 26.94
CA LYS A 1223 8.09 -18.62 26.08
C LYS A 1223 7.94 -17.79 24.81
N ILE A 1224 7.74 -18.51 23.72
CA ILE A 1224 7.36 -17.98 22.40
C ILE A 1224 5.84 -17.87 22.28
N ASP A 1225 5.35 -16.95 21.45
CA ASP A 1225 3.93 -16.59 21.36
C ASP A 1225 3.12 -17.47 20.38
N LYS A 1226 3.76 -18.49 19.81
CA LYS A 1226 3.16 -19.59 19.04
C LYS A 1226 3.81 -20.89 19.49
N GLU A 1227 3.11 -22.01 19.38
CA GLU A 1227 3.68 -23.34 19.68
C GLU A 1227 4.67 -23.75 18.57
N ASP A 1228 5.94 -23.95 18.93
CA ASP A 1228 6.98 -24.53 18.07
C ASP A 1228 7.62 -25.69 18.85
N GLU A 1229 7.30 -26.92 18.43
CA GLU A 1229 7.78 -28.15 19.07
C GLU A 1229 9.31 -28.30 19.00
N GLN A 1230 9.95 -27.80 17.94
CA GLN A 1230 11.40 -27.89 17.77
C GLN A 1230 12.12 -26.90 18.69
N PHE A 1231 11.59 -25.68 18.84
CA PHE A 1231 12.12 -24.70 19.78
C PHE A 1231 12.00 -25.19 21.23
N GLU A 1232 10.85 -25.74 21.62
CA GLU A 1232 10.67 -26.29 22.98
C GLU A 1232 11.52 -27.55 23.22
N ALA A 1233 11.71 -28.41 22.20
CA ALA A 1233 12.61 -29.56 22.28
C ALA A 1233 14.08 -29.14 22.43
N ASP A 1234 14.55 -28.19 21.62
CA ASP A 1234 15.88 -27.57 21.73
C ASP A 1234 16.09 -26.97 23.13
N LYS A 1235 15.12 -26.18 23.61
CA LYS A 1235 15.16 -25.53 24.92
C LYS A 1235 15.21 -26.54 26.05
N ALA A 1236 14.41 -27.60 25.98
CA ALA A 1236 14.45 -28.70 26.93
C ALA A 1236 15.80 -29.45 26.89
N GLN A 1237 16.46 -29.56 25.74
CA GLN A 1237 17.81 -30.13 25.65
C GLN A 1237 18.86 -29.22 26.29
N VAL A 1238 18.89 -27.93 25.94
CA VAL A 1238 19.81 -26.95 26.53
C VAL A 1238 19.67 -26.87 28.06
N VAL A 1239 18.43 -26.94 28.55
CA VAL A 1239 18.12 -27.01 30.00
C VAL A 1239 18.71 -28.27 30.65
N ARG A 1240 18.56 -29.46 30.03
CA ARG A 1240 19.17 -30.71 30.53
C ARG A 1240 20.69 -30.64 30.54
N GLU A 1241 21.29 -30.16 29.45
CA GLU A 1241 22.75 -30.06 29.30
C GLU A 1241 23.37 -29.11 30.33
N ILE A 1242 22.77 -27.93 30.56
CA ILE A 1242 23.24 -26.96 31.57
C ILE A 1242 23.01 -27.45 33.00
N ALA A 1243 21.91 -28.16 33.26
CA ALA A 1243 21.64 -28.74 34.58
C ALA A 1243 22.68 -29.80 34.98
N ALA A 1244 23.18 -30.58 34.01
CA ALA A 1244 24.10 -31.70 34.20
C ALA A 1244 25.60 -31.36 34.06
N LEU A 1245 25.97 -30.08 33.89
CA LEU A 1245 27.38 -29.65 33.98
C LEU A 1245 27.87 -29.76 35.43
N GLU A 1246 29.15 -30.07 35.62
CA GLU A 1246 29.84 -29.90 36.91
C GLU A 1246 31.07 -29.00 36.75
N PRO A 1247 31.56 -28.34 37.82
CA PRO A 1247 32.77 -27.52 37.77
C PRO A 1247 33.96 -28.29 37.19
N ARG A 1248 34.87 -27.56 36.53
CA ARG A 1248 36.17 -28.10 36.11
C ARG A 1248 37.27 -27.16 36.56
N GLU A 1249 38.30 -27.73 37.19
CA GLU A 1249 39.56 -27.05 37.50
C GLU A 1249 40.35 -26.75 36.21
#